data_AF-A0A936PP14-F1
#
_entry.id   AF-A0A936PP14-F1
#
_cell.length_a   1.000
_cell.length_b   1.000
_cell.length_c   1.000
_cell.angle_alpha   90.00
_cell.angle_beta   90.00
_cell.angle_gamma   90.00
#
_symmetry.space_group_name_H-M   'P 1'
#
loop_
_entity.id
_entity.type
_entity.pdbx_description
1 polymer ?
#
loop_
_entity_poly.entity_id
_entity_poly.type
_entity_poly.pdbx_seq_one_letter_code
_entity_poly.pdbx_strand_id
1 'polypeptide(L)'
;MALDQTPDDGAWRSYYPGTDQLEKEGDQRGGKGYGVWRFYAKNGTLIQESEFVADEDHGPGRWWSEDGQLTTEGQHEHGKRAGRWRWFHPGGALKEEAGYLDGQLHGDHREWHTNGQPKSEGAYRRGYKYGLWRSFDETGRLTEELTLRQNAKHGLCRAIAADGAVTETVFVAGRDDLNDKKAEKKLKSIGGKVKKAKSNYKKLDAARVDIEYSAGVVMIWHLHQTGHLDLATEPELWTDLSDNPAAASPAEVFELLTKIQSYDHNKVEAYRFVSFWPESLDRLVAQAYAWEPEAFANWQSLPSPVRDGVALVLRRFGAISREELPPNTVEALATRHVLHYGLNDRPWRPVEGARGVIDGKIEPGYQWPGEAFAAYIQQFCDMDTWSKASLAAAKKAEYRLNITSAAHGLTIASLKELGALLKAIDASKGQLYHLLLNLRADAPEELFKITKALQADRPYVADPVRYAAILRCKALGVPVPKGVEAGTTLQGYEGITGGSDKNLQGLEQVVEALHVLGEKRAVALLRGVLANQYYKDHALPFLGEFDDAALWEDARAAIYTFTEKNFPGMELTAHGLGRLPAAKIPWIIQTFDGAPEVQDLREGLTRAILHVLAGVGARGQLVEDEAVDRFLKFDGWEAKGLGDYYYGHYVNGLLLRALKAIPNDRAIALVRAQLGVNRLRPFGALAILKDPATTTLAFDKLAASAETLDSAMSRWVKEGVTALGAMAHAEVRRVLAAQAHPSLVKVFKEALGDATFKTLTADLGAKEESPVARLKRLADKLPGGKTRIYALRRRRDDDEEAEDANDSVETGLSQTGGTPPPLSDARWPTFKKEKMEFLLALDLDQLPELRQGRPEAAAVALYLSSIDDNAAYTPHNKESAVVWLTREEAEAWAPLRAADPGDGILVEAVDVPSAALSSSEDDGALHELHRLIYALPGRALGAPIWLQGDEDSGGEFLFQFDEALAYTNLGDSGVMYVFDDTAFWQCH
;
A
#
# COMPACT_ATOMS: atom_id res chain seq x y z
N MET A 1 -9.03 -49.01 42.58
CA MET A 1 -9.47 -47.82 43.34
C MET A 1 -8.22 -47.09 43.78
N ALA A 2 -7.86 -46.04 43.05
CA ALA A 2 -6.77 -45.15 43.42
C ALA A 2 -7.27 -44.25 44.57
N LEU A 3 -6.52 -44.23 45.67
CA LEU A 3 -6.76 -43.33 46.79
C LEU A 3 -6.20 -41.95 46.44
N ASP A 4 -7.12 -40.99 46.53
CA ASP A 4 -6.94 -39.58 46.83
C ASP A 4 -5.63 -39.26 47.57
N GLN A 5 -4.72 -38.54 46.91
CA GLN A 5 -3.72 -37.71 47.58
C GLN A 5 -3.96 -36.28 47.11
N THR A 6 -4.57 -35.49 47.99
CA THR A 6 -4.55 -34.03 47.93
C THR A 6 -3.10 -33.55 47.80
N PRO A 7 -2.77 -32.55 46.96
CA PRO A 7 -1.45 -31.95 47.01
C PRO A 7 -1.29 -31.30 48.39
N ASP A 8 -0.33 -31.76 49.18
CA ASP A 8 -0.04 -31.19 50.49
C ASP A 8 0.41 -29.72 50.31
N ASP A 9 -0.42 -28.78 50.77
CA ASP A 9 -0.04 -27.38 50.86
C ASP A 9 1.02 -27.22 51.97
N GLY A 10 2.17 -26.63 51.65
CA GLY A 10 3.24 -26.39 52.62
C GLY A 10 4.65 -26.50 52.06
N ALA A 11 5.62 -26.69 52.95
CA ALA A 11 7.03 -26.77 52.59
C ALA A 11 7.33 -28.01 51.74
N TRP A 12 7.94 -27.80 50.58
CA TRP A 12 8.21 -28.78 49.55
C TRP A 12 9.72 -28.82 49.22
N ARG A 13 10.24 -30.01 48.89
CA ARG A 13 11.65 -30.26 48.54
C ARG A 13 11.79 -31.27 47.41
N SER A 14 12.74 -31.07 46.49
CA SER A 14 13.22 -32.09 45.56
C SER A 14 14.72 -32.30 45.63
N TYR A 15 15.17 -33.48 45.20
CA TYR A 15 16.56 -33.93 45.25
C TYR A 15 17.02 -34.36 43.86
N TYR A 16 18.31 -34.25 43.59
CA TYR A 16 18.88 -34.71 42.32
C TYR A 16 18.70 -36.24 42.14
N PRO A 17 18.41 -36.72 40.92
CA PRO A 17 18.19 -38.15 40.69
C PRO A 17 19.38 -39.01 41.15
N GLY A 18 19.11 -39.95 42.06
CA GLY A 18 20.10 -40.89 42.57
C GLY A 18 21.04 -40.34 43.65
N THR A 19 20.75 -39.18 44.23
CA THR A 19 21.53 -38.61 45.35
C THR A 19 20.61 -38.05 46.44
N ASP A 20 21.15 -37.87 47.65
CA ASP A 20 20.48 -37.14 48.74
C ASP A 20 20.74 -35.62 48.66
N GLN A 21 21.23 -35.14 47.51
CA GLN A 21 21.57 -33.73 47.32
C GLN A 21 20.30 -32.96 46.96
N LEU A 22 19.99 -31.94 47.77
CA LEU A 22 18.85 -31.05 47.54
C LEU A 22 19.02 -30.32 46.20
N GLU A 23 17.96 -30.31 45.39
CA GLU A 23 17.89 -29.61 44.10
C GLU A 23 17.16 -28.28 44.28
N LYS A 24 16.00 -28.28 44.93
CA LYS A 24 15.22 -27.08 45.23
C LYS A 24 14.25 -27.28 46.40
N GLU A 25 13.90 -26.18 47.06
CA GLU A 25 12.90 -26.13 48.14
C GLU A 25 12.07 -24.84 48.10
N GLY A 26 10.84 -24.88 48.62
CA GLY A 26 9.93 -23.73 48.69
C GLY A 26 8.54 -24.12 49.20
N ASP A 27 7.58 -23.20 49.21
CA ASP A 27 6.19 -23.52 49.58
C ASP A 27 5.35 -23.82 48.33
N GLN A 28 4.54 -24.89 48.39
CA GLN A 28 3.61 -25.27 47.33
C GLN A 28 2.17 -25.13 47.83
N ARG A 29 1.27 -24.60 46.99
CA ARG A 29 -0.18 -24.58 47.24
C ARG A 29 -0.94 -25.01 45.98
N GLY A 30 -1.80 -26.03 46.09
CA GLY A 30 -2.57 -26.54 44.95
C GLY A 30 -1.72 -26.98 43.76
N GLY A 31 -0.52 -27.51 44.01
CA GLY A 31 0.42 -27.96 42.98
C GLY A 31 1.30 -26.86 42.38
N LYS A 32 1.14 -25.59 42.77
CA LYS A 32 1.94 -24.47 42.28
C LYS A 32 2.82 -23.84 43.37
N GLY A 33 3.97 -23.31 43.00
CA GLY A 33 4.91 -22.64 43.89
C GLY A 33 4.44 -21.26 44.33
N TYR A 34 4.58 -20.97 45.62
CA TYR A 34 4.33 -19.67 46.25
C TYR A 34 5.47 -19.30 47.21
N GLY A 35 5.69 -18.01 47.41
CA GLY A 35 6.70 -17.50 48.36
C GLY A 35 8.13 -17.75 47.87
N VAL A 36 9.10 -17.78 48.79
CA VAL A 36 10.53 -17.87 48.44
C VAL A 36 10.91 -19.31 48.12
N TRP A 37 11.44 -19.51 46.91
CA TRP A 37 12.03 -20.75 46.44
C TRP A 37 13.54 -20.65 46.35
N ARG A 38 14.23 -21.73 46.72
CA ARG A 38 15.69 -21.87 46.70
C ARG A 38 16.10 -23.02 45.80
N PHE A 39 17.15 -22.84 45.01
CA PHE A 39 17.70 -23.85 44.12
C PHE A 39 19.19 -24.01 44.39
N TYR A 40 19.66 -25.27 44.34
CA TYR A 40 21.00 -25.66 44.74
C TYR A 40 21.70 -26.41 43.60
N ALA A 41 22.99 -26.19 43.43
CA ALA A 41 23.84 -26.96 42.52
C ALA A 41 24.10 -28.38 43.06
N LYS A 42 24.66 -29.26 42.21
CA LYS A 42 25.01 -30.65 42.60
C LYS A 42 26.05 -30.74 43.72
N ASN A 43 26.83 -29.69 43.96
CA ASN A 43 27.78 -29.58 45.06
C ASN A 43 27.15 -29.03 46.36
N GLY A 44 25.85 -28.68 46.34
CA GLY A 44 25.09 -28.14 47.46
C GLY A 44 25.16 -26.63 47.65
N THR A 45 25.85 -25.90 46.77
CA THR A 45 25.86 -24.44 46.79
C THR A 45 24.49 -23.89 46.37
N LEU A 46 23.95 -22.91 47.10
CA LEU A 46 22.76 -22.15 46.70
C LEU A 46 23.09 -21.35 45.44
N ILE A 47 22.35 -21.55 44.35
CA ILE A 47 22.57 -20.88 43.06
C ILE A 47 21.44 -19.92 42.68
N GLN A 48 20.26 -20.05 43.30
CA GLN A 48 19.14 -19.14 43.07
C GLN A 48 18.21 -19.08 44.28
N GLU A 49 17.69 -17.89 44.55
CA GLU A 49 16.61 -17.61 45.50
C GLU A 49 15.65 -16.66 44.80
N SER A 50 14.36 -17.00 44.68
CA SER A 50 13.38 -16.17 43.96
C SER A 50 11.99 -16.33 44.58
N GLU A 51 11.21 -15.26 44.59
CA GLU A 51 9.81 -15.32 45.04
C GLU A 51 8.88 -15.71 43.89
N PHE A 52 7.96 -16.64 44.16
CA PHE A 52 7.00 -17.15 43.20
C PHE A 52 5.56 -16.84 43.64
N VAL A 53 4.70 -16.58 42.66
CA VAL A 53 3.24 -16.60 42.81
C VAL A 53 2.67 -17.49 41.72
N ALA A 54 2.17 -18.66 42.10
CA ALA A 54 1.56 -19.63 41.20
C ALA A 54 2.51 -20.12 40.07
N ASP A 55 3.75 -20.48 40.42
CA ASP A 55 4.85 -20.89 39.52
C ASP A 55 5.44 -19.78 38.62
N GLU A 56 4.97 -18.53 38.74
CA GLU A 56 5.56 -17.38 38.05
C GLU A 56 6.45 -16.60 39.02
N ASP A 57 7.65 -16.20 38.57
CA ASP A 57 8.51 -15.29 39.33
C ASP A 57 7.78 -13.97 39.61
N HIS A 58 7.66 -13.60 40.88
CA HIS A 58 6.96 -12.41 41.33
C HIS A 58 7.56 -11.93 42.66
N GLY A 59 8.30 -10.83 42.62
CA GLY A 59 9.08 -10.30 43.75
C GLY A 59 10.59 -10.36 43.53
N PRO A 60 11.40 -10.19 44.58
CA PRO A 60 12.85 -10.16 44.48
C PRO A 60 13.45 -11.53 44.14
N GLY A 61 14.57 -11.51 43.42
CA GLY A 61 15.36 -12.68 43.07
C GLY A 61 16.87 -12.41 43.15
N ARG A 62 17.63 -13.44 43.49
CA ARG A 62 19.10 -13.45 43.61
C ARG A 62 19.67 -14.72 43.00
N TRP A 63 20.80 -14.59 42.33
CA TRP A 63 21.51 -15.70 41.68
C TRP A 63 22.99 -15.69 42.05
N TRP A 64 23.53 -16.85 42.35
CA TRP A 64 24.92 -17.05 42.74
C TRP A 64 25.62 -18.02 41.77
N SER A 65 26.94 -17.89 41.64
CA SER A 65 27.77 -18.87 40.94
C SER A 65 27.88 -20.18 41.74
N GLU A 66 28.37 -21.25 41.11
CA GLU A 66 28.63 -22.53 41.81
C GLU A 66 29.67 -22.41 42.94
N ASP A 67 30.49 -21.35 42.92
CA ASP A 67 31.45 -20.97 43.96
C ASP A 67 30.83 -20.08 45.06
N GLY A 68 29.53 -19.79 44.98
CA GLY A 68 28.78 -19.04 45.99
C GLY A 68 28.89 -17.51 45.90
N GLN A 69 29.43 -16.96 44.81
CA GLN A 69 29.50 -15.51 44.61
C GLN A 69 28.20 -14.99 44.01
N LEU A 70 27.63 -13.92 44.57
CA LEU A 70 26.45 -13.27 44.01
C LEU A 70 26.78 -12.72 42.61
N THR A 71 25.99 -13.14 41.62
CA THR A 71 26.21 -12.75 40.21
C THR A 71 25.15 -11.80 39.72
N THR A 72 23.92 -11.90 40.21
CA THR A 72 22.78 -11.08 39.78
C THR A 72 21.75 -10.95 40.88
N GLU A 73 21.08 -9.81 40.96
CA GLU A 73 19.85 -9.65 41.72
C GLU A 73 18.90 -8.65 41.06
N GLY A 74 17.61 -8.78 41.32
CA GLY A 74 16.58 -7.93 40.73
C GLY A 74 15.20 -8.33 41.23
N GLN A 75 14.16 -7.87 40.53
CA GLN A 75 12.78 -8.26 40.81
C GLN A 75 12.02 -8.63 39.54
N HIS A 76 11.00 -9.46 39.72
CA HIS A 76 10.06 -9.85 38.68
C HIS A 76 8.64 -9.41 39.03
N GLU A 77 7.85 -9.08 38.01
CA GLU A 77 6.40 -8.94 38.11
C GLU A 77 5.78 -9.76 36.98
N HIS A 78 4.95 -10.74 37.34
CA HIS A 78 4.26 -11.64 36.39
C HIS A 78 5.23 -12.35 35.42
N GLY A 79 6.33 -12.90 35.95
CA GLY A 79 7.34 -13.61 35.17
C GLY A 79 8.23 -12.74 34.29
N LYS A 80 8.11 -11.40 34.34
CA LYS A 80 8.95 -10.46 33.58
C LYS A 80 9.84 -9.66 34.51
N ARG A 81 11.06 -9.32 34.06
CA ARG A 81 11.94 -8.40 34.79
C ARG A 81 11.22 -7.07 35.02
N ALA A 82 11.24 -6.60 36.25
CA ALA A 82 10.70 -5.31 36.65
C ALA A 82 11.71 -4.60 37.55
N GLY A 83 11.57 -3.28 37.70
CA GLY A 83 12.39 -2.48 38.61
C GLY A 83 13.88 -2.55 38.30
N ARG A 84 14.70 -2.42 39.34
CA ARG A 84 16.16 -2.30 39.21
C ARG A 84 16.84 -3.67 39.28
N TRP A 85 17.65 -3.98 38.27
CA TRP A 85 18.48 -5.17 38.18
C TRP A 85 19.94 -4.80 38.34
N ARG A 86 20.69 -5.65 39.05
CA ARG A 86 22.12 -5.48 39.32
C ARG A 86 22.87 -6.76 38.96
N TRP A 87 24.00 -6.61 38.29
CA TRP A 87 24.94 -7.68 37.98
C TRP A 87 26.29 -7.38 38.61
N PHE A 88 27.02 -8.41 39.01
CA PHE A 88 28.29 -8.28 39.72
C PHE A 88 29.43 -8.96 38.97
N HIS A 89 30.64 -8.42 39.11
CA HIS A 89 31.90 -9.02 38.65
C HIS A 89 32.32 -10.18 39.56
N PRO A 90 33.17 -11.11 39.08
CA PRO A 90 33.88 -12.04 39.95
C PRO A 90 34.64 -11.27 41.04
N GLY A 91 34.29 -11.48 42.31
CA GLY A 91 34.78 -10.68 43.45
C GLY A 91 33.76 -9.69 44.07
N GLY A 92 32.55 -9.58 43.50
CA GLY A 92 31.41 -8.89 44.13
C GLY A 92 31.31 -7.38 43.88
N ALA A 93 32.20 -6.80 43.07
CA ALA A 93 32.07 -5.42 42.61
C ALA A 93 30.88 -5.30 41.64
N LEU A 94 30.13 -4.20 41.69
CA LEU A 94 29.01 -3.96 40.77
C LEU A 94 29.54 -3.87 39.34
N LYS A 95 28.90 -4.59 38.41
CA LYS A 95 29.25 -4.63 36.99
C LYS A 95 28.29 -3.78 36.18
N GLU A 96 27.00 -3.91 36.46
CA GLU A 96 25.93 -3.28 35.69
C GLU A 96 24.70 -3.09 36.58
N GLU A 97 23.96 -2.02 36.35
CA GLU A 97 22.68 -1.71 36.99
C GLU A 97 21.76 -1.15 35.92
N ALA A 98 20.58 -1.77 35.75
CA ALA A 98 19.62 -1.37 34.73
C ALA A 98 18.18 -1.43 35.24
N GLY A 99 17.36 -0.46 34.85
CA GLY A 99 15.92 -0.50 35.10
C GLY A 99 15.16 -1.32 34.05
N TYR A 100 14.06 -1.95 34.48
CA TYR A 100 13.13 -2.70 33.62
C TYR A 100 11.68 -2.29 33.89
N LEU A 101 10.89 -2.20 32.81
CA LEU A 101 9.43 -2.04 32.83
C LEU A 101 8.84 -3.03 31.82
N ASP A 102 7.89 -3.86 32.27
CA ASP A 102 7.25 -4.92 31.46
C ASP A 102 8.23 -5.85 30.72
N GLY A 103 9.37 -6.15 31.33
CA GLY A 103 10.41 -7.01 30.75
C GLY A 103 11.34 -6.32 29.75
N GLN A 104 11.19 -5.02 29.50
CA GLN A 104 12.07 -4.23 28.63
C GLN A 104 12.93 -3.27 29.43
N LEU A 105 14.15 -2.98 28.96
CA LEU A 105 15.01 -1.96 29.56
C LEU A 105 14.30 -0.59 29.58
N HIS A 106 14.23 0.02 30.76
CA HIS A 106 13.54 1.28 30.99
C HIS A 106 14.09 2.01 32.22
N GLY A 107 14.39 3.29 32.07
CA GLY A 107 14.98 4.12 33.12
C GLY A 107 16.52 4.11 33.07
N ASP A 108 17.14 4.45 34.20
CA ASP A 108 18.59 4.62 34.31
C ASP A 108 19.34 3.30 34.04
N HIS A 109 20.50 3.44 33.39
CA HIS A 109 21.45 2.37 33.14
C HIS A 109 22.87 2.82 33.46
N ARG A 110 23.61 1.97 34.16
CA ARG A 110 25.00 2.20 34.53
C ARG A 110 25.81 0.92 34.43
N GLU A 111 27.03 1.05 33.93
CA GLU A 111 28.04 0.00 33.92
C GLU A 111 29.30 0.48 34.62
N TRP A 112 30.04 -0.45 35.23
CA TRP A 112 31.28 -0.18 35.94
C TRP A 112 32.41 -1.11 35.49
N HIS A 113 33.63 -0.56 35.47
CA HIS A 113 34.86 -1.32 35.31
C HIS A 113 35.13 -2.20 36.53
N THR A 114 36.03 -3.19 36.41
CA THR A 114 36.38 -4.10 37.52
C THR A 114 37.01 -3.38 38.72
N ASN A 115 37.56 -2.17 38.51
CA ASN A 115 38.09 -1.30 39.56
C ASN A 115 37.04 -0.42 40.25
N GLY A 116 35.76 -0.53 39.87
CA GLY A 116 34.65 0.22 40.44
C GLY A 116 34.43 1.63 39.86
N GLN A 117 35.24 2.07 38.90
CA GLN A 117 34.99 3.32 38.17
C GLN A 117 33.82 3.13 37.18
N PRO A 118 33.00 4.17 36.92
CA PRO A 118 31.96 4.10 35.91
C PRO A 118 32.60 3.79 34.56
N LYS A 119 31.94 2.95 33.77
CA LYS A 119 32.31 2.61 32.39
C LYS A 119 31.38 3.32 31.41
N SER A 120 30.08 3.29 31.69
CA SER A 120 29.10 4.08 30.96
C SER A 120 27.85 4.35 31.79
N GLU A 121 27.17 5.45 31.52
CA GLU A 121 25.87 5.77 32.10
C GLU A 121 24.94 6.38 31.05
N GLY A 122 23.63 6.16 31.22
CA GLY A 122 22.61 6.75 30.37
C GLY A 122 21.23 6.25 30.78
N ALA A 123 20.26 6.37 29.88
CA ALA A 123 18.92 5.85 30.11
C ALA A 123 18.45 4.99 28.92
N TYR A 124 17.63 3.99 29.23
CA TYR A 124 16.83 3.27 28.26
C TYR A 124 15.37 3.71 28.32
N ARG A 125 14.70 3.67 27.18
CA ARG A 125 13.24 3.82 27.08
C ARG A 125 12.70 2.72 26.17
N ARG A 126 11.97 1.77 26.77
CA ARG A 126 11.33 0.62 26.09
C ARG A 126 12.30 -0.17 25.20
N GLY A 127 13.47 -0.51 25.74
CA GLY A 127 14.48 -1.32 25.06
C GLY A 127 15.53 -0.55 24.25
N TYR A 128 15.38 0.77 24.07
CA TYR A 128 16.31 1.58 23.29
C TYR A 128 17.05 2.62 24.14
N LYS A 129 18.33 2.85 23.85
CA LYS A 129 19.12 3.94 24.43
C LYS A 129 18.50 5.29 24.08
N TYR A 130 18.32 6.13 25.09
CA TYR A 130 17.65 7.42 24.97
C TYR A 130 18.34 8.48 25.84
N GLY A 131 18.37 9.72 25.36
CA GLY A 131 18.94 10.86 26.08
C GLY A 131 20.46 10.88 26.07
N LEU A 132 21.05 11.54 27.07
CA LEU A 132 22.50 11.68 27.21
C LEU A 132 23.11 10.38 27.73
N TRP A 133 24.07 9.85 26.97
CA TRP A 133 24.90 8.71 27.29
C TRP A 133 26.34 9.17 27.46
N ARG A 134 26.98 8.74 28.54
CA ARG A 134 28.39 9.05 28.82
C ARG A 134 29.20 7.77 28.91
N SER A 135 30.42 7.80 28.39
CA SER A 135 31.38 6.70 28.44
C SER A 135 32.68 7.17 29.11
N PHE A 136 33.28 6.31 29.92
CA PHE A 136 34.47 6.64 30.72
C PHE A 136 35.56 5.56 30.58
N ASP A 137 36.82 5.97 30.64
CA ASP A 137 37.97 5.05 30.67
C ASP A 137 38.17 4.39 32.05
N GLU A 138 39.12 3.46 32.15
CA GLU A 138 39.42 2.77 33.42
C GLU A 138 39.93 3.72 34.52
N THR A 139 40.38 4.94 34.19
CA THR A 139 40.79 5.95 35.17
C THR A 139 39.62 6.81 35.66
N GLY A 140 38.42 6.63 35.10
CA GLY A 140 37.22 7.42 35.37
C GLY A 140 37.16 8.73 34.56
N ARG A 141 38.00 8.92 33.54
CA ARG A 141 37.94 10.09 32.67
C ARG A 141 36.86 9.91 31.61
N LEU A 142 36.07 10.95 31.41
CA LEU A 142 35.05 11.00 30.36
C LEU A 142 35.73 10.94 28.99
N THR A 143 35.30 9.97 28.17
CA THR A 143 35.83 9.75 26.80
C THR A 143 34.79 10.08 25.74
N GLU A 144 33.50 9.99 26.07
CA GLU A 144 32.41 10.24 25.12
C GLU A 144 31.16 10.77 25.83
N GLU A 145 30.48 11.74 25.22
CA GLU A 145 29.09 12.14 25.54
C GLU A 145 28.26 12.03 24.27
N LEU A 146 27.33 11.09 24.19
CA LEU A 146 26.41 10.92 23.07
C LEU A 146 25.00 11.34 23.48
N THR A 147 24.35 12.15 22.67
CA THR A 147 22.89 12.25 22.77
C THR A 147 22.29 11.19 21.83
N LEU A 148 21.55 10.23 22.39
CA LEU A 148 21.00 9.07 21.68
C LEU A 148 19.48 9.12 21.60
N ARG A 149 18.93 8.67 20.48
CA ARG A 149 17.50 8.53 20.26
C ARG A 149 17.23 7.22 19.52
N GLN A 150 16.52 6.29 20.15
CA GLN A 150 16.28 4.95 19.60
C GLN A 150 17.57 4.25 19.14
N ASN A 151 18.63 4.30 19.95
CA ASN A 151 19.99 3.81 19.65
C ASN A 151 20.79 4.61 18.60
N ALA A 152 20.20 5.58 17.89
CA ALA A 152 20.93 6.41 16.92
C ALA A 152 21.51 7.69 17.56
N LYS A 153 22.69 8.12 17.10
CA LYS A 153 23.27 9.43 17.48
C LYS A 153 22.36 10.57 17.00
N HIS A 154 22.09 11.53 17.88
CA HIS A 154 21.18 12.63 17.62
C HIS A 154 21.56 13.87 18.43
N GLY A 155 21.59 15.06 17.83
CA GLY A 155 22.02 16.27 18.52
C GLY A 155 23.53 16.31 18.76
N LEU A 156 23.97 17.12 19.73
CA LEU A 156 25.38 17.31 20.05
C LEU A 156 25.96 16.06 20.71
N CYS A 157 27.00 15.51 20.08
CA CYS A 157 27.81 14.41 20.60
C CYS A 157 29.27 14.89 20.72
N ARG A 158 29.96 14.45 21.76
CA ARG A 158 31.35 14.82 22.07
C ARG A 158 32.22 13.58 22.21
N ALA A 159 33.38 13.61 21.59
CA ALA A 159 34.46 12.65 21.83
C ALA A 159 35.66 13.38 22.46
N ILE A 160 36.23 12.82 23.51
CA ILE A 160 37.34 13.39 24.27
C ILE A 160 38.55 12.45 24.13
N ALA A 161 39.59 12.93 23.47
CA ALA A 161 40.83 12.18 23.27
C ALA A 161 41.65 12.09 24.57
N ALA A 162 42.61 11.16 24.61
CA ALA A 162 43.44 10.91 25.79
C ALA A 162 44.30 12.12 26.22
N ASP A 163 44.58 13.05 25.31
CA ASP A 163 45.30 14.31 25.55
C ASP A 163 44.36 15.46 26.01
N GLY A 164 43.05 15.21 26.09
CA GLY A 164 42.03 16.18 26.47
C GLY A 164 41.42 16.96 25.31
N ALA A 165 41.81 16.69 24.05
CA ALA A 165 41.18 17.31 22.89
C ALA A 165 39.71 16.87 22.76
N VAL A 166 38.80 17.83 22.62
CA VAL A 166 37.36 17.59 22.47
C VAL A 166 36.93 17.78 21.02
N THR A 167 36.31 16.76 20.45
CA THR A 167 35.63 16.82 19.14
C THR A 167 34.13 16.87 19.37
N GLU A 168 33.46 17.90 18.84
CA GLU A 168 32.00 18.02 18.91
C GLU A 168 31.39 17.79 17.52
N THR A 169 30.41 16.90 17.42
CA THR A 169 29.70 16.58 16.18
C THR A 169 28.20 16.60 16.43
N VAL A 170 27.44 17.25 15.53
CA VAL A 170 25.97 17.29 15.61
C VAL A 170 25.41 16.25 14.65
N PHE A 171 24.70 15.26 15.18
CA PHE A 171 24.08 14.19 14.39
C PHE A 171 22.60 14.44 14.15
N VAL A 172 22.11 14.15 12.95
CA VAL A 172 20.67 14.13 12.64
C VAL A 172 20.33 12.72 12.17
N ALA A 173 19.50 12.01 12.93
CA ALA A 173 19.02 10.67 12.62
C ALA A 173 20.16 9.67 12.25
N GLY A 174 21.28 9.70 12.97
CA GLY A 174 22.38 8.76 12.75
C GLY A 174 23.33 9.08 11.59
N ARG A 175 23.08 10.11 10.77
CA ARG A 175 24.03 10.58 9.74
C ARG A 175 25.02 11.60 10.32
N ASP A 176 26.30 11.42 9.99
CA ASP A 176 27.38 12.39 10.22
C ASP A 176 27.50 13.29 8.98
N ASP A 177 26.54 14.19 8.78
CA ASP A 177 26.55 15.10 7.62
C ASP A 177 27.67 16.17 7.72
N LEU A 178 28.61 16.08 8.67
CA LEU A 178 29.53 17.17 9.01
C LEU A 178 31.03 16.88 8.78
N ASN A 179 31.42 15.71 8.29
CA ASN A 179 32.84 15.44 7.99
C ASN A 179 33.30 15.84 6.57
N ASP A 180 32.44 16.45 5.76
CA ASP A 180 32.82 17.09 4.49
C ASP A 180 32.83 18.63 4.62
N LYS A 181 33.96 19.28 4.29
CA LYS A 181 34.08 20.75 4.20
C LYS A 181 33.02 21.37 3.28
N LYS A 182 32.53 20.61 2.29
CA LYS A 182 31.42 21.00 1.41
C LYS A 182 30.09 21.03 2.15
N ALA A 183 29.86 20.08 3.06
CA ALA A 183 28.65 20.00 3.88
C ALA A 183 28.63 21.08 4.97
N GLU A 184 29.76 21.39 5.62
CA GLU A 184 29.87 22.52 6.56
C GLU A 184 29.54 23.86 5.89
N LYS A 185 30.04 24.08 4.67
CA LYS A 185 29.73 25.27 3.86
C LYS A 185 28.26 25.31 3.43
N LYS A 186 27.67 24.16 3.10
CA LYS A 186 26.25 24.01 2.75
C LYS A 186 25.36 24.30 3.97
N LEU A 187 25.70 23.79 5.15
CA LEU A 187 24.97 24.04 6.40
C LEU A 187 25.08 25.48 6.88
N LYS A 188 26.26 26.12 6.77
CA LYS A 188 26.40 27.57 7.02
C LYS A 188 25.56 28.40 6.04
N SER A 189 25.47 27.98 4.78
CA SER A 189 24.61 28.60 3.77
C SER A 189 23.12 28.44 4.09
N ILE A 190 22.69 27.22 4.43
CA ILE A 190 21.31 26.90 4.85
C ILE A 190 20.95 27.71 6.10
N GLY A 191 21.77 27.69 7.16
CA GLY A 191 21.56 28.49 8.37
C GLY A 191 21.50 30.00 8.08
N GLY A 192 22.29 30.48 7.11
CA GLY A 192 22.22 31.86 6.62
C GLY A 192 20.92 32.18 5.88
N LYS A 193 20.39 31.24 5.08
CA LYS A 193 19.10 31.38 4.37
C LYS A 193 17.92 31.34 5.34
N VAL A 194 17.92 30.40 6.29
CA VAL A 194 16.91 30.29 7.36
C VAL A 194 16.84 31.58 8.17
N LYS A 195 17.98 32.14 8.58
CA LYS A 195 18.02 33.42 9.32
C LYS A 195 17.47 34.61 8.52
N LYS A 196 17.59 34.59 7.18
CA LYS A 196 17.12 35.66 6.29
C LYS A 196 15.66 35.50 5.88
N ALA A 197 15.07 34.31 6.03
CA ALA A 197 13.70 34.04 5.64
C ALA A 197 12.69 34.69 6.60
N LYS A 198 11.69 35.37 6.02
CA LYS A 198 10.73 36.21 6.75
C LYS A 198 9.49 35.47 7.27
N SER A 199 9.18 34.30 6.72
CA SER A 199 8.07 33.44 7.15
C SER A 199 8.58 32.05 7.50
N ASN A 200 7.86 31.35 8.37
CA ASN A 200 8.21 30.00 8.79
C ASN A 200 8.19 29.02 7.60
N TYR A 201 7.25 29.17 6.66
CA TYR A 201 7.25 28.44 5.38
C TYR A 201 8.56 28.60 4.60
N LYS A 202 9.05 29.84 4.45
CA LYS A 202 10.32 30.11 3.73
C LYS A 202 11.55 29.63 4.48
N LYS A 203 11.49 29.57 5.81
CA LYS A 203 12.56 28.98 6.63
C LYS A 203 12.61 27.47 6.42
N LEU A 204 11.44 26.83 6.31
CA LEU A 204 11.31 25.40 6.04
C LEU A 204 11.79 25.05 4.63
N ASP A 205 11.33 25.76 3.61
CA ASP A 205 11.83 25.60 2.23
C ASP A 205 13.35 25.77 2.14
N ALA A 206 13.90 26.75 2.87
CA ALA A 206 15.34 26.97 2.92
C ALA A 206 16.11 25.85 3.62
N ALA A 207 15.46 25.10 4.51
CA ALA A 207 16.03 24.00 5.29
C ALA A 207 15.81 22.61 4.67
N ARG A 208 14.81 22.45 3.78
CA ARG A 208 14.42 21.17 3.17
C ARG A 208 15.13 20.82 1.86
N VAL A 209 16.02 21.67 1.35
CA VAL A 209 16.77 21.38 0.12
C VAL A 209 17.67 20.16 0.36
N ASP A 210 17.32 19.03 -0.27
CA ASP A 210 18.04 17.76 -0.29
C ASP A 210 17.98 16.94 1.02
N ILE A 211 16.82 16.88 1.69
CA ILE A 211 16.61 16.04 2.90
C ILE A 211 15.39 15.13 2.70
N GLU A 212 15.53 13.84 3.01
CA GLU A 212 14.42 12.87 3.07
C GLU A 212 13.31 13.31 4.03
N TYR A 213 12.06 12.93 3.75
CA TYR A 213 10.86 13.35 4.51
C TYR A 213 10.99 13.14 6.04
N SER A 214 11.52 12.00 6.47
CA SER A 214 11.71 11.64 7.89
C SER A 214 12.70 12.57 8.61
N ALA A 215 13.80 12.93 7.95
CA ALA A 215 14.80 13.88 8.44
C ALA A 215 14.29 15.34 8.39
N GLY A 216 13.37 15.64 7.46
CA GLY A 216 12.64 16.91 7.42
C GLY A 216 11.84 17.19 8.69
N VAL A 217 11.18 16.18 9.28
CA VAL A 217 10.41 16.35 10.54
C VAL A 217 11.33 16.62 11.73
N VAL A 218 12.48 15.94 11.80
CA VAL A 218 13.50 16.17 12.84
C VAL A 218 14.05 17.60 12.76
N MET A 219 14.28 18.11 11.55
CA MET A 219 14.73 19.48 11.34
C MET A 219 13.70 20.53 11.82
N ILE A 220 12.40 20.28 11.63
CA ILE A 220 11.33 21.16 12.10
C ILE A 220 11.41 21.37 13.62
N TRP A 221 11.56 20.29 14.39
CA TRP A 221 11.71 20.36 15.85
C TRP A 221 13.00 21.08 16.26
N HIS A 222 14.11 20.82 15.59
CA HIS A 222 15.37 21.51 15.86
C HIS A 222 15.27 23.03 15.63
N LEU A 223 14.66 23.45 14.52
CA LEU A 223 14.42 24.86 14.23
C LEU A 223 13.47 25.51 15.24
N HIS A 224 12.52 24.74 15.77
CA HIS A 224 11.65 25.22 16.85
C HIS A 224 12.41 25.46 18.15
N GLN A 225 13.18 24.47 18.61
CA GLN A 225 13.97 24.56 19.85
C GLN A 225 15.01 25.68 19.81
N THR A 226 15.60 25.91 18.64
CA THR A 226 16.59 26.98 18.45
C THR A 226 15.96 28.37 18.26
N GLY A 227 14.63 28.48 18.33
CA GLY A 227 13.89 29.75 18.17
C GLY A 227 13.88 30.28 16.74
N HIS A 228 14.31 29.48 15.78
CA HIS A 228 14.28 29.84 14.37
C HIS A 228 12.90 29.62 13.75
N LEU A 229 12.07 28.74 14.31
CA LEU A 229 10.72 28.43 13.83
C LEU A 229 9.69 28.54 14.97
N ASP A 230 8.61 29.28 14.77
CA ASP A 230 7.51 29.34 15.74
C ASP A 230 6.34 28.44 15.31
N LEU A 231 6.37 27.19 15.78
CA LEU A 231 5.35 26.19 15.48
C LEU A 231 3.98 26.52 16.06
N ALA A 232 3.88 27.39 17.08
CA ALA A 232 2.60 27.74 17.67
C ALA A 232 1.72 28.58 16.74
N THR A 233 2.32 29.17 15.69
CA THR A 233 1.63 30.03 14.71
C THR A 233 1.39 29.37 13.35
N GLU A 234 1.88 28.15 13.13
CA GLU A 234 1.88 27.48 11.83
C GLU A 234 1.21 26.09 11.90
N PRO A 235 -0.14 26.05 11.96
CA PRO A 235 -0.89 24.82 12.22
C PRO A 235 -0.76 23.75 11.13
N GLU A 236 -0.44 24.15 9.90
CA GLU A 236 -0.26 23.24 8.76
C GLU A 236 0.95 22.31 8.94
N LEU A 237 1.95 22.73 9.74
CA LEU A 237 3.15 21.94 10.02
C LEU A 237 2.92 20.87 11.10
N TRP A 238 1.82 20.93 11.84
CA TRP A 238 1.53 19.93 12.88
C TRP A 238 1.26 18.55 12.29
N THR A 239 0.72 18.49 11.07
CA THR A 239 0.49 17.23 10.35
C THR A 239 1.82 16.51 10.12
N ASP A 240 2.81 17.22 9.57
CA ASP A 240 4.17 16.71 9.36
C ASP A 240 4.79 16.19 10.67
N LEU A 241 4.53 16.86 11.80
CA LEU A 241 5.02 16.42 13.11
C LEU A 241 4.29 15.18 13.65
N SER A 242 2.99 15.06 13.39
CA SER A 242 2.16 13.95 13.87
C SER A 242 2.36 12.63 13.12
N ASP A 243 2.87 12.71 11.89
CA ASP A 243 3.08 11.56 11.00
C ASP A 243 4.43 10.85 11.27
N ASN A 244 5.35 11.49 11.99
CA ASN A 244 6.62 10.89 12.43
C ASN A 244 6.82 11.04 13.96
N PRO A 245 6.16 10.21 14.78
CA PRO A 245 6.22 10.30 16.24
C PRO A 245 7.66 10.16 16.77
N ALA A 246 8.51 9.41 16.07
CA ALA A 246 9.91 9.22 16.42
C ALA A 246 10.75 10.50 16.35
N ALA A 247 10.19 11.64 15.91
CA ALA A 247 10.87 12.93 15.80
C ALA A 247 10.59 13.92 16.95
N ALA A 248 9.56 13.76 17.78
CA ALA A 248 9.29 14.61 18.96
C ALA A 248 9.42 13.87 20.31
N SER A 249 10.05 14.46 21.33
CA SER A 249 9.97 13.96 22.71
C SER A 249 8.69 14.45 23.38
N PRO A 250 8.12 13.72 24.37
CA PRO A 250 6.92 14.18 25.07
C PRO A 250 7.10 15.55 25.76
N ALA A 251 8.31 15.86 26.22
CA ALA A 251 8.66 17.17 26.77
C ALA A 251 8.63 18.29 25.70
N GLU A 252 9.14 18.03 24.49
CA GLU A 252 9.08 18.98 23.35
C GLU A 252 7.63 19.26 22.95
N VAL A 253 6.80 18.22 22.92
CA VAL A 253 5.36 18.37 22.66
C VAL A 253 4.73 19.23 23.75
N PHE A 254 4.95 18.92 25.03
CA PHE A 254 4.40 19.72 26.12
C PHE A 254 4.86 21.18 26.06
N GLU A 255 6.13 21.45 25.78
CA GLU A 255 6.65 22.80 25.63
C GLU A 255 5.95 23.55 24.48
N LEU A 256 5.76 22.91 23.32
CA LEU A 256 5.00 23.47 22.20
C LEU A 256 3.58 23.84 22.64
N LEU A 257 2.90 22.96 23.37
CA LEU A 257 1.53 23.19 23.87
C LEU A 257 1.42 24.44 24.76
N THR A 258 2.44 24.73 25.58
CA THR A 258 2.45 25.94 26.41
C THR A 258 2.48 27.24 25.60
N LYS A 259 3.02 27.19 24.37
CA LYS A 259 3.18 28.35 23.48
C LYS A 259 1.93 28.63 22.64
N ILE A 260 1.00 27.69 22.53
CA ILE A 260 -0.23 27.83 21.73
C ILE A 260 -1.27 28.63 22.52
N GLN A 261 -1.41 29.92 22.21
CA GLN A 261 -2.39 30.81 22.84
C GLN A 261 -3.76 30.79 22.14
N SER A 262 -3.78 30.56 20.83
CA SER A 262 -4.99 30.43 20.00
C SER A 262 -4.63 29.83 18.64
N TYR A 263 -5.60 29.25 17.92
CA TYR A 263 -5.45 28.83 16.53
C TYR A 263 -6.76 29.05 15.75
N ASP A 264 -6.65 29.30 14.44
CA ASP A 264 -7.81 29.49 13.56
C ASP A 264 -8.45 28.14 13.23
N HIS A 265 -9.58 27.84 13.86
CA HIS A 265 -10.35 26.62 13.66
C HIS A 265 -10.92 26.47 12.24
N ASN A 266 -10.94 27.54 11.42
CA ASN A 266 -11.47 27.49 10.06
C ASN A 266 -10.44 27.07 9.01
N LYS A 267 -9.14 27.12 9.34
CA LYS A 267 -8.04 26.71 8.43
C LYS A 267 -7.56 25.29 8.65
N VAL A 268 -8.10 24.60 9.66
CA VAL A 268 -7.65 23.27 10.04
C VAL A 268 -8.76 22.28 9.75
N GLU A 269 -8.63 21.57 8.62
CA GLU A 269 -9.48 20.41 8.31
C GLU A 269 -9.23 19.33 9.38
N ALA A 270 -10.25 18.95 10.15
CA ALA A 270 -10.09 17.92 11.17
C ALA A 270 -11.19 16.86 11.00
N TYR A 271 -10.78 15.69 10.52
CA TYR A 271 -11.64 14.54 10.25
C TYR A 271 -11.39 13.44 11.30
N ARG A 272 -11.84 13.61 12.56
CA ARG A 272 -12.34 12.50 13.42
C ARG A 272 -12.91 12.99 14.77
N PHE A 273 -13.69 12.09 15.36
CA PHE A 273 -14.63 12.07 16.50
C PHE A 273 -14.71 13.19 17.55
N VAL A 274 -13.65 13.90 17.94
CA VAL A 274 -13.68 14.94 19.00
C VAL A 274 -12.51 15.84 18.68
N SER A 275 -12.70 17.10 18.30
CA SER A 275 -12.63 18.18 19.29
C SER A 275 -12.69 19.53 18.58
N PHE A 276 -12.92 20.60 19.34
CA PHE A 276 -12.61 22.00 19.02
C PHE A 276 -11.10 22.26 18.78
N TRP A 277 -10.34 21.19 18.49
CA TRP A 277 -8.89 21.06 18.49
C TRP A 277 -8.44 20.23 17.26
N PRO A 278 -7.29 20.55 16.64
CA PRO A 278 -6.80 19.90 15.43
C PRO A 278 -6.46 18.42 15.58
N GLU A 279 -6.73 17.64 14.54
CA GLU A 279 -6.44 16.20 14.51
C GLU A 279 -4.94 15.90 14.62
N SER A 280 -4.10 16.62 13.88
CA SER A 280 -2.65 16.45 13.93
C SER A 280 -2.11 16.71 15.34
N LEU A 281 -2.65 17.72 16.02
CA LEU A 281 -2.27 18.06 17.39
C LEU A 281 -2.83 17.04 18.40
N ASP A 282 -4.04 16.51 18.18
CA ASP A 282 -4.62 15.42 18.97
C ASP A 282 -3.76 14.16 18.89
N ARG A 283 -3.35 13.77 17.68
CA ARG A 283 -2.46 12.63 17.41
C ARG A 283 -1.11 12.82 18.09
N LEU A 284 -0.50 14.00 17.91
CA LEU A 284 0.80 14.32 18.52
C LEU A 284 0.75 14.23 20.06
N VAL A 285 -0.30 14.76 20.69
CA VAL A 285 -0.47 14.71 22.15
C VAL A 285 -0.77 13.29 22.63
N ALA A 286 -1.66 12.56 21.95
CA ALA A 286 -1.97 11.17 22.30
C ALA A 286 -0.72 10.28 22.24
N GLN A 287 0.11 10.44 21.21
CA GLN A 287 1.39 9.73 21.07
C GLN A 287 2.39 10.12 22.16
N ALA A 288 2.53 11.42 22.46
CA ALA A 288 3.41 11.89 23.51
C ALA A 288 3.00 11.36 24.89
N TYR A 289 1.69 11.38 25.18
CA TYR A 289 1.13 10.89 26.44
C TYR A 289 1.33 9.37 26.59
N ALA A 290 1.04 8.60 25.54
CA ALA A 290 1.30 7.17 25.47
C ALA A 290 2.76 6.77 25.80
N TRP A 291 3.69 7.63 25.42
CA TRP A 291 5.12 7.41 25.65
C TRP A 291 5.57 7.80 27.06
N GLU A 292 5.06 8.92 27.56
CA GLU A 292 5.43 9.46 28.87
C GLU A 292 4.25 10.20 29.50
N PRO A 293 3.38 9.47 30.22
CA PRO A 293 2.22 10.05 30.88
C PRO A 293 2.58 11.18 31.85
N GLU A 294 3.74 11.06 32.52
CA GLU A 294 4.22 12.01 33.53
C GLU A 294 4.50 13.40 32.95
N ALA A 295 4.86 13.50 31.66
CA ALA A 295 5.07 14.79 30.98
C ALA A 295 3.81 15.67 30.98
N PHE A 296 2.63 15.06 31.15
CA PHE A 296 1.34 15.73 31.17
C PHE A 296 0.73 15.84 32.57
N ALA A 297 1.49 15.56 33.64
CA ALA A 297 0.99 15.66 35.02
C ALA A 297 0.43 17.07 35.37
N ASN A 298 0.99 18.11 34.76
CA ASN A 298 0.59 19.52 34.96
C ASN A 298 -0.28 20.07 33.82
N TRP A 299 -1.00 19.23 33.08
CA TRP A 299 -1.81 19.65 31.93
C TRP A 299 -2.81 20.78 32.24
N GLN A 300 -3.28 20.90 33.48
CA GLN A 300 -4.20 21.96 33.88
C GLN A 300 -3.59 23.37 33.76
N SER A 301 -2.26 23.50 33.75
CA SER A 301 -1.57 24.78 33.55
C SER A 301 -1.51 25.23 32.09
N LEU A 302 -1.98 24.41 31.15
CA LEU A 302 -1.96 24.74 29.72
C LEU A 302 -2.98 25.85 29.37
N PRO A 303 -2.76 26.61 28.28
CA PRO A 303 -3.70 27.62 27.81
C PRO A 303 -5.10 27.06 27.53
N SER A 304 -6.14 27.91 27.69
CA SER A 304 -7.55 27.49 27.69
C SER A 304 -8.07 26.74 26.44
N PRO A 305 -7.55 26.90 25.21
CA PRO A 305 -7.96 26.02 24.10
C PRO A 305 -7.16 24.70 24.04
N VAL A 306 -5.97 24.67 24.63
CA VAL A 306 -5.05 23.52 24.60
C VAL A 306 -5.32 22.54 25.73
N ARG A 307 -5.54 23.08 26.93
CA ARG A 307 -5.88 22.32 28.13
C ARG A 307 -7.08 21.41 27.90
N ASP A 308 -8.12 21.92 27.26
CA ASP A 308 -9.37 21.20 27.04
C ASP A 308 -9.18 20.06 26.02
N GLY A 309 -8.31 20.23 25.02
CA GLY A 309 -7.90 19.16 24.09
C GLY A 309 -7.09 18.07 24.79
N VAL A 310 -6.14 18.45 25.65
CA VAL A 310 -5.35 17.51 26.44
C VAL A 310 -6.24 16.73 27.42
N ALA A 311 -7.22 17.37 28.07
CA ALA A 311 -8.18 16.70 28.95
C ALA A 311 -8.92 15.56 28.21
N LEU A 312 -9.30 15.78 26.95
CA LEU A 312 -9.95 14.76 26.13
C LEU A 312 -9.01 13.60 25.80
N VAL A 313 -7.73 13.87 25.52
CA VAL A 313 -6.70 12.82 25.36
C VAL A 313 -6.59 12.01 26.64
N LEU A 314 -6.35 12.65 27.78
CA LEU A 314 -6.20 11.99 29.08
C LEU A 314 -7.41 11.12 29.43
N ARG A 315 -8.62 11.61 29.13
CA ARG A 315 -9.85 10.85 29.36
C ARG A 315 -9.90 9.56 28.53
N ARG A 316 -9.45 9.59 27.26
CA ARG A 316 -9.38 8.40 26.39
C ARG A 316 -8.42 7.34 26.91
N PHE A 317 -7.36 7.75 27.57
CA PHE A 317 -6.42 6.87 28.26
C PHE A 317 -6.87 6.46 29.68
N GLY A 318 -8.05 6.93 30.13
CA GLY A 318 -8.55 6.63 31.47
C GLY A 318 -7.81 7.33 32.61
N ALA A 319 -6.99 8.35 32.30
CA ALA A 319 -6.15 9.04 33.27
C ALA A 319 -6.90 10.07 34.12
N ILE A 320 -8.06 10.54 33.64
CA ILE A 320 -8.98 11.42 34.37
C ILE A 320 -10.42 10.89 34.26
N SER A 321 -11.23 11.24 35.25
CA SER A 321 -12.66 10.92 35.33
C SER A 321 -13.50 11.81 34.38
N ARG A 322 -14.80 11.50 34.22
CA ARG A 322 -15.69 12.31 33.37
C ARG A 322 -15.97 13.67 34.00
N GLU A 323 -15.96 13.72 35.32
CA GLU A 323 -16.23 14.90 36.14
C GLU A 323 -15.11 15.95 36.03
N GLU A 324 -13.92 15.53 35.61
CA GLU A 324 -12.76 16.37 35.37
C GLU A 324 -12.72 16.99 33.95
N LEU A 325 -13.67 16.61 33.08
CA LEU A 325 -13.79 17.23 31.75
C LEU A 325 -14.30 18.67 31.85
N PRO A 326 -13.89 19.57 30.93
CA PRO A 326 -14.38 20.95 30.90
C PRO A 326 -15.92 21.04 30.85
N PRO A 327 -16.54 22.05 31.48
CA PRO A 327 -17.98 22.28 31.37
C PRO A 327 -18.41 22.44 29.90
N ASN A 328 -19.59 21.93 29.56
CA ASN A 328 -20.16 21.94 28.20
C ASN A 328 -19.37 21.12 27.16
N THR A 329 -18.39 20.31 27.55
CA THR A 329 -17.66 19.41 26.64
C THR A 329 -18.63 18.63 25.75
N VAL A 330 -19.65 18.00 26.34
CA VAL A 330 -20.65 17.21 25.58
C VAL A 330 -21.42 18.06 24.58
N GLU A 331 -21.84 19.27 24.93
CA GLU A 331 -22.55 20.19 24.03
C GLU A 331 -21.65 20.64 22.88
N ALA A 332 -20.40 20.98 23.15
CA ALA A 332 -19.42 21.39 22.14
C ALA A 332 -19.11 20.25 21.16
N LEU A 333 -18.93 19.03 21.67
CA LEU A 333 -18.70 17.84 20.86
C LEU A 333 -19.91 17.51 19.99
N ALA A 334 -21.11 17.53 20.56
CA ALA A 334 -22.34 17.28 19.82
C ALA A 334 -22.58 18.36 18.75
N THR A 335 -22.34 19.63 19.07
CA THR A 335 -22.49 20.76 18.13
C THR A 335 -21.53 20.63 16.96
N ARG A 336 -20.23 20.40 17.22
CA ARG A 336 -19.24 20.21 16.15
C ARG A 336 -19.51 18.95 15.34
N HIS A 337 -19.93 17.86 15.98
CA HIS A 337 -20.32 16.64 15.28
C HIS A 337 -21.47 16.88 14.28
N VAL A 338 -22.51 17.59 14.72
CA VAL A 338 -23.68 17.93 13.89
C VAL A 338 -23.31 18.92 12.77
N LEU A 339 -22.50 19.94 13.06
CA LEU A 339 -22.15 21.00 12.09
C LEU A 339 -21.09 20.58 11.07
N HIS A 340 -20.12 19.74 11.45
CA HIS A 340 -18.97 19.41 10.61
C HIS A 340 -19.24 18.21 9.70
N TYR A 341 -19.88 17.16 10.21
CA TYR A 341 -20.14 15.93 9.44
C TYR A 341 -21.43 16.01 8.58
N GLY A 342 -21.67 17.11 7.86
CA GLY A 342 -22.58 17.07 6.72
C GLY A 342 -22.22 15.92 5.75
N LEU A 343 -23.17 15.45 4.92
CA LEU A 343 -23.08 14.21 4.12
C LEU A 343 -21.68 13.94 3.53
N ASN A 344 -21.01 12.91 4.03
CA ASN A 344 -20.09 12.15 3.18
C ASN A 344 -20.66 10.74 3.01
N ASP A 345 -20.71 10.33 1.75
CA ASP A 345 -21.26 9.11 1.18
C ASP A 345 -20.27 7.93 1.22
N ARG A 346 -19.11 8.11 1.85
CA ARG A 346 -18.12 7.03 1.93
C ARG A 346 -18.47 6.07 3.06
N PRO A 347 -18.89 4.84 2.75
CA PRO A 347 -19.13 3.84 3.77
C PRO A 347 -17.79 3.58 4.41
N TRP A 348 -17.75 3.66 5.73
CA TRP A 348 -16.74 2.90 6.40
C TRP A 348 -17.00 1.40 6.04
N ARG A 349 -16.13 0.66 5.28
CA ARG A 349 -15.84 -0.82 5.35
C ARG A 349 -14.36 -1.18 5.10
N PRO A 350 -13.67 -1.99 5.97
CA PRO A 350 -14.00 -3.40 6.19
C PRO A 350 -14.09 -3.89 7.65
N VAL A 351 -14.72 -5.06 7.77
CA VAL A 351 -14.82 -5.94 8.94
C VAL A 351 -14.32 -7.31 8.50
N GLU A 352 -13.17 -7.76 9.02
CA GLU A 352 -12.96 -8.99 9.80
C GLU A 352 -11.49 -8.94 10.28
N GLY A 353 -11.24 -9.02 11.60
CA GLY A 353 -9.94 -8.71 12.23
C GLY A 353 -9.85 -7.32 12.92
N ALA A 354 -10.95 -6.56 12.97
CA ALA A 354 -10.98 -5.24 13.59
C ALA A 354 -10.55 -5.30 15.07
N ARG A 355 -9.34 -4.82 15.36
CA ARG A 355 -8.93 -4.37 16.70
C ARG A 355 -8.61 -2.88 16.61
N GLY A 356 -9.32 -2.08 17.39
CA GLY A 356 -8.83 -0.76 17.74
C GLY A 356 -7.83 -0.90 18.86
N VAL A 357 -6.71 -0.18 18.79
CA VAL A 357 -6.06 0.41 19.96
C VAL A 357 -5.47 1.76 19.54
N ILE A 358 -5.99 2.83 20.13
CA ILE A 358 -5.23 4.07 20.29
C ILE A 358 -4.08 3.71 21.22
N ASP A 359 -2.84 3.99 20.79
CA ASP A 359 -1.56 3.60 21.41
C ASP A 359 -0.92 2.30 20.85
N GLY A 360 -0.44 2.36 19.59
CA GLY A 360 0.62 1.43 19.15
C GLY A 360 0.47 0.67 17.83
N LYS A 361 -0.57 0.92 17.01
CA LYS A 361 -0.68 0.78 15.52
C LYS A 361 -2.15 0.53 15.11
N ILE A 362 -2.62 1.12 13.99
CA ILE A 362 -3.99 0.99 13.43
C ILE A 362 -3.89 0.63 11.93
N GLU A 363 -4.70 -0.26 11.33
CA GLU A 363 -5.91 -0.02 10.47
C GLU A 363 -6.21 -1.31 9.63
N PRO A 364 -7.37 -1.55 8.95
CA PRO A 364 -8.58 -0.75 8.78
C PRO A 364 -9.85 -1.46 9.33
N GLY A 365 -10.59 -0.74 10.18
CA GLY A 365 -11.91 -1.14 10.66
C GLY A 365 -12.89 -0.08 10.23
N TYR A 366 -13.70 -0.38 9.24
CA TYR A 366 -14.65 0.60 8.76
C TYR A 366 -16.04 -0.08 8.79
N GLN A 367 -17.04 0.52 9.44
CA GLN A 367 -18.48 0.24 9.33
C GLN A 367 -19.27 1.39 9.98
N TRP A 368 -20.51 1.55 9.53
CA TRP A 368 -21.48 2.52 10.04
C TRP A 368 -21.58 2.43 11.59
N PRO A 369 -21.66 3.55 12.33
CA PRO A 369 -21.28 3.56 13.73
C PRO A 369 -22.46 3.17 14.62
N GLY A 370 -22.57 1.89 14.96
CA GLY A 370 -23.39 1.42 16.09
C GLY A 370 -22.55 1.35 17.35
N GLU A 371 -21.68 0.34 17.44
CA GLU A 371 -21.02 -0.01 18.70
C GLU A 371 -19.71 0.73 18.96
N ALA A 372 -18.83 0.87 17.97
CA ALA A 372 -17.51 1.51 18.17
C ALA A 372 -17.63 3.00 18.51
N PHE A 373 -18.55 3.70 17.82
CA PHE A 373 -18.85 5.10 18.13
C PHE A 373 -19.56 5.25 19.47
N ALA A 374 -20.54 4.38 19.78
CA ALA A 374 -21.19 4.40 21.08
C ALA A 374 -20.18 4.15 22.20
N ALA A 375 -19.29 3.17 22.07
CA ALA A 375 -18.21 2.88 23.03
C ALA A 375 -17.25 4.06 23.19
N TYR A 376 -16.95 4.76 22.09
CA TYR A 376 -16.13 5.97 22.11
C TYR A 376 -16.82 7.14 22.82
N ILE A 377 -18.08 7.44 22.47
CA ILE A 377 -18.86 8.50 23.13
C ILE A 377 -19.08 8.20 24.60
N GLN A 378 -19.26 6.91 24.94
CA GLN A 378 -19.35 6.42 26.32
C GLN A 378 -18.09 6.69 27.13
N GLN A 379 -16.95 7.06 26.53
CA GLN A 379 -15.83 7.56 27.32
C GLN A 379 -16.16 8.93 27.92
N PHE A 380 -16.90 9.78 27.22
CA PHE A 380 -17.16 11.17 27.62
C PHE A 380 -18.53 11.38 28.30
N CYS A 381 -19.58 10.70 27.85
CA CYS A 381 -20.92 10.81 28.43
C CYS A 381 -21.78 9.57 28.14
N ASP A 382 -22.90 9.40 28.83
CA ASP A 382 -23.88 8.38 28.48
C ASP A 382 -24.62 8.75 27.17
N MET A 383 -25.21 7.73 26.52
CA MET A 383 -25.85 7.89 25.22
C MET A 383 -27.13 8.76 25.26
N ASP A 384 -27.80 8.86 26.41
CA ASP A 384 -28.98 9.73 26.56
C ASP A 384 -28.55 11.20 26.60
N THR A 385 -27.52 11.51 27.41
CA THR A 385 -26.90 12.85 27.46
C THR A 385 -26.36 13.24 26.08
N TRP A 386 -25.68 12.34 25.37
CA TRP A 386 -25.22 12.58 24.00
C TRP A 386 -26.39 12.88 23.06
N SER A 387 -27.44 12.05 23.06
CA SER A 387 -28.60 12.21 22.17
C SER A 387 -29.31 13.54 22.40
N LYS A 388 -29.46 13.97 23.67
CA LYS A 388 -30.04 15.27 24.02
C LYS A 388 -29.19 16.43 23.52
N ALA A 389 -27.88 16.37 23.70
CA ALA A 389 -26.95 17.38 23.21
C ALA A 389 -26.94 17.47 21.68
N SER A 390 -26.95 16.32 20.98
CA SER A 390 -27.04 16.26 19.51
C SER A 390 -28.37 16.81 19.00
N LEU A 391 -29.49 16.53 19.68
CA LEU A 391 -30.79 17.09 19.32
C LEU A 391 -30.84 18.62 19.53
N ALA A 392 -30.25 19.12 20.62
CA ALA A 392 -30.16 20.55 20.89
C ALA A 392 -29.28 21.27 19.85
N ALA A 393 -28.12 20.70 19.53
CA ALA A 393 -27.25 21.18 18.44
C ALA A 393 -27.99 21.19 17.11
N ALA A 394 -28.73 20.12 16.81
CA ALA A 394 -29.51 20.02 15.58
C ALA A 394 -30.55 21.14 15.45
N LYS A 395 -31.25 21.49 16.54
CA LYS A 395 -32.22 22.58 16.54
C LYS A 395 -31.60 23.97 16.34
N LYS A 396 -30.35 24.17 16.79
CA LYS A 396 -29.62 25.45 16.68
C LYS A 396 -28.98 25.66 15.31
N ALA A 397 -28.74 24.59 14.54
CA ALA A 397 -28.11 24.69 13.24
C ALA A 397 -29.09 25.28 12.22
N GLU A 398 -29.00 26.59 11.97
CA GLU A 398 -29.75 27.34 10.96
C GLU A 398 -29.38 26.84 9.53
N TYR A 399 -29.97 25.71 9.12
CA TYR A 399 -30.00 25.17 7.74
C TYR A 399 -28.81 24.33 7.25
N ARG A 400 -28.08 23.62 8.13
CA ARG A 400 -27.11 22.57 7.70
C ARG A 400 -27.24 21.30 8.52
N LEU A 401 -28.39 20.64 8.40
CA LEU A 401 -28.66 19.38 9.10
C LEU A 401 -28.60 18.22 8.12
N ASN A 402 -27.56 17.40 8.22
CA ASN A 402 -27.56 16.03 7.69
C ASN A 402 -28.18 15.10 8.74
N ILE A 403 -29.04 14.20 8.29
CA ILE A 403 -29.79 13.29 9.15
C ILE A 403 -28.91 12.25 9.87
N THR A 404 -27.77 11.87 9.28
CA THR A 404 -26.91 10.79 9.81
C THR A 404 -26.21 11.20 11.11
N SER A 405 -25.75 12.45 11.20
CA SER A 405 -25.05 12.99 12.38
C SER A 405 -26.01 13.40 13.51
N ALA A 406 -27.29 13.56 13.17
CA ALA A 406 -28.37 13.82 14.12
C ALA A 406 -29.14 12.55 14.53
N ALA A 407 -28.84 11.39 13.93
CA ALA A 407 -29.57 10.12 14.08
C ALA A 407 -29.91 9.79 15.54
N HIS A 408 -28.90 9.84 16.41
CA HIS A 408 -29.05 9.55 17.85
C HIS A 408 -29.99 10.54 18.54
N GLY A 409 -29.86 11.84 18.29
CA GLY A 409 -30.77 12.85 18.83
C GLY A 409 -32.19 12.79 18.24
N LEU A 410 -32.34 12.34 17.00
CA LEU A 410 -33.64 12.17 16.34
C LEU A 410 -34.47 11.03 16.93
N THR A 411 -33.82 10.03 17.56
CA THR A 411 -34.52 8.90 18.20
C THR A 411 -35.41 9.35 19.36
N ILE A 412 -34.98 10.36 20.10
CA ILE A 412 -35.68 10.89 21.28
C ILE A 412 -36.50 12.16 20.98
N ALA A 413 -36.47 12.65 19.73
CA ALA A 413 -37.26 13.82 19.35
C ALA A 413 -38.76 13.52 19.49
N SER A 414 -39.59 14.51 19.80
CA SER A 414 -41.04 14.38 19.63
C SER A 414 -41.42 14.30 18.14
N LEU A 415 -42.61 13.80 17.83
CA LEU A 415 -43.10 13.72 16.43
C LEU A 415 -43.21 15.11 15.77
N LYS A 416 -43.56 16.13 16.56
CA LYS A 416 -43.59 17.54 16.12
C LYS A 416 -42.18 18.03 15.74
N GLU A 417 -41.19 17.71 16.56
CA GLU A 417 -39.79 18.07 16.30
C GLU A 417 -39.22 17.31 15.09
N LEU A 418 -39.54 16.03 14.95
CA LEU A 418 -39.16 15.24 13.78
C LEU A 418 -39.76 15.82 12.50
N GLY A 419 -41.05 16.15 12.50
CA GLY A 419 -41.70 16.78 11.35
C GLY A 419 -41.07 18.11 10.96
N ALA A 420 -40.67 18.94 11.94
CA ALA A 420 -39.98 20.19 11.68
C ALA A 420 -38.56 19.98 11.13
N LEU A 421 -37.81 19.03 11.70
CA LEU A 421 -36.46 18.68 11.25
C LEU A 421 -36.47 18.09 9.83
N LEU A 422 -37.40 17.18 9.53
CA LEU A 422 -37.55 16.59 8.18
C LEU A 422 -37.87 17.63 7.09
N LYS A 423 -38.51 18.75 7.46
CA LYS A 423 -38.73 19.87 6.54
C LYS A 423 -37.47 20.71 6.29
N ALA A 424 -36.57 20.78 7.27
CA ALA A 424 -35.37 21.61 7.25
C ALA A 424 -34.10 20.88 6.78
N ILE A 425 -34.07 19.55 6.86
CA ILE A 425 -32.91 18.70 6.53
C ILE A 425 -32.73 18.56 5.02
N ASP A 426 -31.52 18.70 4.51
CA ASP A 426 -31.17 18.28 3.15
C ASP A 426 -30.60 16.84 3.22
N ALA A 427 -31.40 15.85 2.83
CA ALA A 427 -31.05 14.44 2.96
C ALA A 427 -31.20 13.69 1.65
N SER A 428 -30.23 12.81 1.37
CA SER A 428 -30.41 11.78 0.36
C SER A 428 -31.52 10.81 0.78
N LYS A 429 -32.35 10.40 -0.19
CA LYS A 429 -33.60 9.68 0.02
C LYS A 429 -33.43 8.33 0.79
N GLY A 430 -32.26 7.68 0.75
CA GLY A 430 -32.05 6.35 1.35
C GLY A 430 -31.66 6.31 2.81
N GLN A 431 -30.84 7.27 3.22
CA GLN A 431 -30.40 7.36 4.62
C GLN A 431 -31.58 7.63 5.55
N LEU A 432 -32.55 8.41 5.05
CA LEU A 432 -33.82 8.67 5.71
C LEU A 432 -34.61 7.39 6.02
N TYR A 433 -34.68 6.49 5.04
CA TYR A 433 -35.49 5.27 5.13
C TYR A 433 -34.98 4.31 6.20
N HIS A 434 -33.69 3.96 6.13
CA HIS A 434 -33.06 3.05 7.08
C HIS A 434 -33.09 3.61 8.51
N LEU A 435 -32.87 4.91 8.67
CA LEU A 435 -32.95 5.58 9.96
C LEU A 435 -34.35 5.47 10.59
N LEU A 436 -35.40 5.74 9.81
CA LEU A 436 -36.78 5.70 10.29
C LEU A 436 -37.24 4.28 10.63
N LEU A 437 -36.81 3.28 9.85
CA LEU A 437 -37.10 1.87 10.15
C LEU A 437 -36.45 1.38 11.44
N ASN A 438 -35.23 1.84 11.73
CA ASN A 438 -34.45 1.35 12.87
C ASN A 438 -34.74 2.09 14.18
N LEU A 439 -35.20 3.34 14.15
CA LEU A 439 -35.12 4.22 15.34
C LEU A 439 -36.46 4.74 15.88
N ARG A 440 -37.60 4.48 15.22
CA ARG A 440 -38.94 4.96 15.66
C ARG A 440 -39.96 3.81 15.71
N ALA A 441 -40.06 3.18 16.87
CA ALA A 441 -40.89 2.00 17.08
C ALA A 441 -42.39 2.31 17.33
N ASP A 442 -42.81 3.56 17.47
CA ASP A 442 -43.96 3.90 18.33
C ASP A 442 -45.20 4.51 17.65
N ALA A 443 -45.18 4.99 16.39
CA ALA A 443 -46.37 5.69 15.83
C ALA A 443 -46.53 5.69 14.29
N PRO A 444 -47.07 4.61 13.65
CA PRO A 444 -47.28 4.57 12.20
C PRO A 444 -48.30 5.62 11.69
N GLU A 445 -49.35 5.92 12.45
CA GLU A 445 -50.37 6.92 12.07
C GLU A 445 -49.80 8.33 11.94
N GLU A 446 -48.91 8.70 12.86
CA GLU A 446 -48.27 10.01 12.87
C GLU A 446 -47.24 10.13 11.75
N LEU A 447 -46.55 9.04 11.41
CA LEU A 447 -45.70 8.99 10.21
C LEU A 447 -46.52 9.21 8.92
N PHE A 448 -47.74 8.69 8.83
CA PHE A 448 -48.63 8.99 7.69
C PHE A 448 -49.07 10.46 7.66
N LYS A 449 -49.30 11.10 8.83
CA LYS A 449 -49.59 12.55 8.90
C LYS A 449 -48.40 13.39 8.45
N ILE A 450 -47.19 13.04 8.91
CA ILE A 450 -45.94 13.69 8.49
C ILE A 450 -45.74 13.51 6.98
N THR A 451 -45.96 12.30 6.45
CA THR A 451 -45.91 12.01 5.01
C THR A 451 -46.82 12.95 4.22
N LYS A 452 -48.08 13.09 4.64
CA LYS A 452 -49.04 13.97 3.97
C LYS A 452 -48.61 15.45 4.02
N ALA A 453 -48.04 15.89 5.13
CA ALA A 453 -47.51 17.24 5.27
C ALA A 453 -46.25 17.50 4.43
N LEU A 454 -45.47 16.46 4.14
CA LEU A 454 -44.28 16.54 3.27
C LEU A 454 -44.63 16.40 1.78
N GLN A 455 -45.73 15.73 1.43
CA GLN A 455 -46.08 15.40 0.04
C GLN A 455 -46.14 16.62 -0.89
N ALA A 456 -46.61 17.77 -0.39
CA ALA A 456 -46.75 19.00 -1.18
C ALA A 456 -45.41 19.71 -1.41
N ASP A 457 -44.56 19.77 -0.38
CA ASP A 457 -43.35 20.60 -0.39
C ASP A 457 -42.08 19.80 -0.73
N ARG A 458 -42.06 18.50 -0.35
CA ARG A 458 -40.90 17.59 -0.42
C ARG A 458 -41.32 16.16 -0.75
N PRO A 459 -41.86 15.90 -1.95
CA PRO A 459 -42.38 14.58 -2.33
C PRO A 459 -41.32 13.46 -2.27
N TYR A 460 -40.04 13.78 -2.52
CA TYR A 460 -38.93 12.83 -2.46
C TYR A 460 -38.57 12.35 -1.04
N VAL A 461 -38.93 13.12 0.00
CA VAL A 461 -38.79 12.74 1.42
C VAL A 461 -40.05 11.99 1.88
N ALA A 462 -41.21 12.32 1.33
CA ALA A 462 -42.49 11.73 1.69
C ALA A 462 -42.55 10.22 1.38
N ASP A 463 -42.08 9.78 0.21
CA ASP A 463 -42.15 8.37 -0.20
C ASP A 463 -41.38 7.41 0.73
N PRO A 464 -40.10 7.65 1.09
CA PRO A 464 -39.42 6.82 2.09
C PRO A 464 -40.14 6.78 3.45
N VAL A 465 -40.62 7.92 3.96
CA VAL A 465 -41.38 7.98 5.23
C VAL A 465 -42.66 7.15 5.15
N ARG A 466 -43.34 7.17 3.99
CA ARG A 466 -44.55 6.39 3.71
C ARG A 466 -44.28 4.89 3.74
N TYR A 467 -43.23 4.42 3.04
CA TYR A 467 -42.87 3.00 3.01
C TYR A 467 -42.45 2.50 4.42
N ALA A 468 -41.75 3.34 5.19
CA ALA A 468 -41.39 3.00 6.56
C ALA A 468 -42.63 2.86 7.46
N ALA A 469 -43.62 3.75 7.30
CA ALA A 469 -44.90 3.66 7.99
C ALA A 469 -45.68 2.37 7.63
N ILE A 470 -45.68 1.97 6.35
CA ILE A 470 -46.30 0.72 5.88
C ILE A 470 -45.66 -0.51 6.53
N LEU A 471 -44.32 -0.62 6.50
CA LEU A 471 -43.62 -1.72 7.16
C LEU A 471 -43.84 -1.72 8.67
N ARG A 472 -43.98 -0.55 9.30
CA ARG A 472 -44.30 -0.46 10.73
C ARG A 472 -45.71 -0.95 11.04
N CYS A 473 -46.69 -0.72 10.16
CA CYS A 473 -48.02 -1.32 10.30
C CYS A 473 -47.94 -2.86 10.39
N LYS A 474 -47.11 -3.49 9.55
CA LYS A 474 -46.84 -4.94 9.63
C LYS A 474 -46.23 -5.33 10.98
N ALA A 475 -45.19 -4.64 11.42
CA ALA A 475 -44.50 -4.94 12.69
C ALA A 475 -45.40 -4.81 13.92
N LEU A 476 -46.37 -3.89 13.89
CA LEU A 476 -47.32 -3.65 14.98
C LEU A 476 -48.64 -4.42 14.83
N GLY A 477 -48.84 -5.16 13.73
CA GLY A 477 -50.09 -5.88 13.46
C GLY A 477 -51.30 -4.97 13.23
N VAL A 478 -51.09 -3.72 12.83
CA VAL A 478 -52.18 -2.74 12.57
C VAL A 478 -52.47 -2.63 11.08
N PRO A 479 -53.73 -2.37 10.67
CA PRO A 479 -54.07 -2.26 9.25
C PRO A 479 -53.48 -1.00 8.59
N VAL A 480 -53.02 -1.12 7.35
CA VAL A 480 -52.56 0.03 6.56
C VAL A 480 -53.76 0.87 6.09
N PRO A 481 -53.79 2.20 6.34
CA PRO A 481 -54.87 3.09 5.90
C PRO A 481 -55.18 3.00 4.41
N LYS A 482 -56.45 3.20 4.03
CA LYS A 482 -56.88 3.25 2.62
C LYS A 482 -56.36 4.50 1.92
N GLY A 483 -56.00 4.40 0.64
CA GLY A 483 -55.60 5.52 -0.20
C GLY A 483 -54.15 5.97 -0.04
N VAL A 484 -53.33 5.20 0.68
CA VAL A 484 -51.89 5.48 0.85
C VAL A 484 -51.13 5.41 -0.49
N GLU A 485 -51.69 4.72 -1.49
CA GLU A 485 -51.13 4.60 -2.85
C GLU A 485 -51.30 5.89 -3.66
N ALA A 486 -52.29 6.72 -3.32
CA ALA A 486 -52.62 7.90 -4.10
C ALA A 486 -51.49 8.95 -4.01
N GLY A 487 -50.89 9.26 -5.16
CA GLY A 487 -49.78 10.23 -5.25
C GLY A 487 -48.42 9.70 -4.77
N THR A 488 -48.32 8.40 -4.46
CA THR A 488 -47.05 7.73 -4.16
C THR A 488 -46.29 7.46 -5.46
N THR A 489 -44.99 7.72 -5.47
CA THR A 489 -44.11 7.33 -6.58
C THR A 489 -43.15 6.23 -6.16
N LEU A 490 -42.53 5.56 -7.13
CA LEU A 490 -41.41 4.65 -6.89
C LEU A 490 -40.05 5.33 -7.09
N GLN A 491 -40.02 6.65 -7.35
CA GLN A 491 -38.78 7.43 -7.47
C GLN A 491 -37.97 7.47 -6.16
N GLY A 492 -38.61 7.19 -5.02
CA GLY A 492 -37.96 7.05 -3.72
C GLY A 492 -37.10 5.79 -3.59
N TYR A 493 -37.31 4.78 -4.44
CA TYR A 493 -36.57 3.51 -4.42
C TYR A 493 -35.08 3.69 -4.75
N GLU A 494 -34.71 4.50 -5.76
CA GLU A 494 -33.30 4.88 -6.03
C GLU A 494 -32.62 5.48 -4.80
N GLY A 495 -33.43 6.22 -4.05
CA GLY A 495 -33.12 6.75 -2.75
C GLY A 495 -32.74 5.68 -1.77
N ILE A 496 -33.69 4.80 -1.47
CA ILE A 496 -33.57 3.64 -0.57
C ILE A 496 -32.36 2.77 -0.93
N THR A 497 -31.98 2.68 -2.21
CA THR A 497 -30.83 1.90 -2.67
C THR A 497 -29.48 2.63 -2.65
N GLY A 498 -29.46 3.94 -2.36
CA GLY A 498 -28.21 4.65 -2.09
C GLY A 498 -27.31 4.92 -3.31
N GLY A 499 -27.88 5.36 -4.44
CA GLY A 499 -27.14 6.09 -5.48
C GLY A 499 -25.84 5.45 -5.96
N SER A 500 -25.81 4.14 -6.16
CA SER A 500 -24.89 3.39 -7.03
C SER A 500 -25.33 1.92 -6.99
N ASP A 501 -25.04 1.18 -8.06
CA ASP A 501 -25.52 -0.16 -8.46
C ASP A 501 -25.47 -1.34 -7.44
N LYS A 502 -25.31 -1.13 -6.13
CA LYS A 502 -24.86 -2.19 -5.22
C LYS A 502 -25.79 -2.60 -4.07
N ASN A 503 -26.94 -1.99 -3.81
CA ASN A 503 -27.78 -2.40 -2.67
C ASN A 503 -29.12 -3.03 -3.06
N LEU A 504 -29.11 -4.35 -3.26
CA LEU A 504 -30.29 -5.22 -3.39
C LEU A 504 -31.22 -5.17 -2.15
N GLN A 505 -30.69 -4.82 -0.97
CA GLN A 505 -31.43 -4.77 0.31
C GLN A 505 -32.57 -3.75 0.32
N GLY A 506 -32.41 -2.61 -0.37
CA GLY A 506 -33.46 -1.59 -0.43
C GLY A 506 -34.70 -2.06 -1.21
N LEU A 507 -34.49 -2.90 -2.22
CA LEU A 507 -35.57 -3.43 -3.05
C LEU A 507 -36.41 -4.45 -2.29
N GLU A 508 -35.77 -5.31 -1.50
CA GLU A 508 -36.47 -6.30 -0.66
C GLU A 508 -37.44 -5.62 0.31
N GLN A 509 -37.04 -4.49 0.91
CA GLN A 509 -37.88 -3.73 1.84
C GLN A 509 -39.08 -3.07 1.16
N VAL A 510 -38.91 -2.56 -0.06
CA VAL A 510 -40.02 -2.02 -0.86
C VAL A 510 -40.96 -3.15 -1.32
N VAL A 511 -40.42 -4.29 -1.76
CA VAL A 511 -41.22 -5.49 -2.09
C VAL A 511 -42.04 -5.93 -0.90
N GLU A 512 -41.44 -6.00 0.29
CA GLU A 512 -42.14 -6.34 1.51
C GLU A 512 -43.25 -5.34 1.82
N ALA A 513 -43.00 -4.03 1.66
CA ALA A 513 -44.03 -3.01 1.85
C ALA A 513 -45.19 -3.16 0.86
N LEU A 514 -44.91 -3.46 -0.42
CA LEU A 514 -45.94 -3.72 -1.43
C LEU A 514 -46.77 -4.97 -1.09
N HIS A 515 -46.14 -6.05 -0.60
CA HIS A 515 -46.85 -7.23 -0.11
C HIS A 515 -47.77 -6.90 1.09
N VAL A 516 -47.34 -6.01 1.98
CA VAL A 516 -48.16 -5.53 3.11
C VAL A 516 -49.39 -4.73 2.65
N LEU A 517 -49.29 -3.99 1.55
CA LEU A 517 -50.45 -3.31 0.95
C LEU A 517 -51.48 -4.31 0.40
N GLY A 518 -51.02 -5.49 -0.02
CA GLY A 518 -51.81 -6.51 -0.69
C GLY A 518 -51.92 -6.26 -2.20
N GLU A 519 -52.09 -7.35 -2.95
CA GLU A 519 -51.98 -7.40 -4.42
C GLU A 519 -52.81 -6.34 -5.15
N LYS A 520 -54.11 -6.24 -4.89
CA LYS A 520 -54.99 -5.27 -5.58
C LYS A 520 -54.50 -3.82 -5.43
N ARG A 521 -53.98 -3.48 -4.25
CA ARG A 521 -53.51 -2.12 -3.93
C ARG A 521 -52.12 -1.86 -4.51
N ALA A 522 -51.23 -2.85 -4.41
CA ALA A 522 -49.90 -2.80 -5.02
C ALA A 522 -49.97 -2.69 -6.56
N VAL A 523 -50.80 -3.51 -7.21
CA VAL A 523 -51.02 -3.46 -8.67
C VAL A 523 -51.56 -2.09 -9.09
N ALA A 524 -52.53 -1.53 -8.36
CA ALA A 524 -53.05 -0.19 -8.66
C ALA A 524 -51.96 0.89 -8.58
N LEU A 525 -51.07 0.82 -7.59
CA LEU A 525 -49.91 1.71 -7.47
C LEU A 525 -48.95 1.55 -8.66
N LEU A 526 -48.56 0.31 -8.99
CA LEU A 526 -47.63 0.02 -10.09
C LEU A 526 -48.15 0.51 -11.44
N ARG A 527 -49.44 0.31 -11.74
CA ARG A 527 -50.07 0.83 -12.96
C ARG A 527 -50.07 2.36 -13.00
N GLY A 528 -50.31 3.01 -11.87
CA GLY A 528 -50.21 4.46 -11.74
C GLY A 528 -48.80 4.98 -12.04
N VAL A 529 -47.76 4.26 -11.64
CA VAL A 529 -46.36 4.59 -11.94
C VAL A 529 -46.02 4.35 -13.41
N LEU A 530 -46.46 3.23 -14.01
CA LEU A 530 -46.27 2.93 -15.43
C LEU A 530 -46.91 3.96 -16.36
N ALA A 531 -48.04 4.53 -15.96
CA ALA A 531 -48.71 5.60 -16.69
C ALA A 531 -47.96 6.95 -16.63
N ASN A 532 -46.97 7.10 -15.73
CA ASN A 532 -46.18 8.32 -15.61
C ASN A 532 -45.02 8.34 -16.61
N GLN A 533 -44.94 9.40 -17.44
CA GLN A 533 -43.92 9.50 -18.48
C GLN A 533 -42.47 9.53 -17.96
N TYR A 534 -42.25 9.95 -16.70
CA TYR A 534 -40.91 10.12 -16.12
C TYR A 534 -40.45 8.98 -15.20
N TYR A 535 -41.36 8.14 -14.70
CA TYR A 535 -41.07 7.18 -13.62
C TYR A 535 -41.45 5.73 -13.93
N LYS A 536 -41.88 5.45 -15.17
CA LYS A 536 -42.39 4.14 -15.60
C LYS A 536 -41.38 2.99 -15.43
N ASP A 537 -40.09 3.29 -15.54
CA ASP A 537 -38.98 2.34 -15.38
C ASP A 537 -38.87 1.79 -13.94
N HIS A 538 -39.23 2.61 -12.94
CA HIS A 538 -39.18 2.18 -11.53
C HIS A 538 -40.23 1.12 -11.17
N ALA A 539 -41.28 0.91 -11.98
CA ALA A 539 -42.27 -0.14 -11.74
C ALA A 539 -41.82 -1.52 -12.24
N LEU A 540 -40.92 -1.58 -13.23
CA LEU A 540 -40.50 -2.81 -13.89
C LEU A 540 -39.87 -3.86 -12.95
N PRO A 541 -39.06 -3.49 -11.93
CA PRO A 541 -38.47 -4.47 -11.01
C PRO A 541 -39.46 -5.24 -10.14
N PHE A 542 -40.71 -4.77 -10.04
CA PHE A 542 -41.74 -5.35 -9.19
C PHE A 542 -42.74 -6.24 -9.95
N LEU A 543 -42.64 -6.31 -11.29
CA LEU A 543 -43.57 -7.08 -12.12
C LEU A 543 -43.57 -8.58 -11.80
N GLY A 544 -42.42 -9.12 -11.40
CA GLY A 544 -42.28 -10.52 -11.03
C GLY A 544 -42.96 -10.90 -9.70
N GLU A 545 -43.34 -9.93 -8.88
CA GLU A 545 -43.92 -10.14 -7.54
C GLU A 545 -45.45 -10.27 -7.57
N PHE A 546 -46.10 -9.88 -8.68
CA PHE A 546 -47.56 -9.83 -8.80
C PHE A 546 -48.04 -10.47 -10.11
N ASP A 547 -49.04 -11.36 -10.05
CA ASP A 547 -49.54 -12.11 -11.21
C ASP A 547 -50.77 -11.42 -11.84
N ASP A 548 -50.60 -10.22 -12.39
CA ASP A 548 -51.67 -9.45 -13.06
C ASP A 548 -51.41 -9.26 -14.55
N ALA A 549 -52.18 -9.94 -15.40
CA ALA A 549 -51.99 -9.92 -16.85
C ALA A 549 -52.07 -8.52 -17.50
N ALA A 550 -52.87 -7.61 -16.94
CA ALA A 550 -53.02 -6.26 -17.49
C ALA A 550 -51.83 -5.37 -17.11
N LEU A 551 -51.28 -5.54 -15.91
CA LEU A 551 -50.02 -4.92 -15.50
C LEU A 551 -48.85 -5.34 -16.40
N TRP A 552 -48.80 -6.62 -16.80
CA TRP A 552 -47.80 -7.10 -17.77
C TRP A 552 -47.92 -6.40 -19.13
N GLU A 553 -49.12 -6.23 -19.67
CA GLU A 553 -49.31 -5.50 -20.94
C GLU A 553 -48.98 -4.00 -20.83
N ASP A 554 -49.35 -3.35 -19.72
CA ASP A 554 -48.98 -1.95 -19.46
C ASP A 554 -47.44 -1.78 -19.41
N ALA A 555 -46.74 -2.73 -18.79
CA ALA A 555 -45.28 -2.75 -18.75
C ALA A 555 -44.65 -2.97 -20.13
N ARG A 556 -45.22 -3.85 -20.95
CA ARG A 556 -44.77 -4.07 -22.33
C ARG A 556 -44.77 -2.77 -23.14
N ALA A 557 -45.87 -2.01 -23.08
CA ALA A 557 -45.99 -0.73 -23.78
C ALA A 557 -45.01 0.33 -23.27
N ALA A 558 -44.73 0.33 -21.96
CA ALA A 558 -43.76 1.23 -21.35
C ALA A 558 -42.33 0.98 -21.83
N ILE A 559 -41.91 -0.29 -21.97
CA ILE A 559 -40.57 -0.71 -22.43
C ILE A 559 -40.28 -0.18 -23.83
N TYR A 560 -41.23 -0.31 -24.77
CA TYR A 560 -41.07 0.13 -26.17
C TYR A 560 -40.83 1.65 -26.29
N THR A 561 -41.53 2.45 -25.47
CA THR A 561 -41.40 3.92 -25.48
C THR A 561 -40.07 4.42 -24.90
N PHE A 562 -39.43 3.61 -24.05
CA PHE A 562 -38.24 3.98 -23.29
C PHE A 562 -36.96 3.80 -24.11
N THR A 563 -36.86 2.68 -24.82
CA THR A 563 -35.70 2.31 -25.65
C THR A 563 -35.44 3.24 -26.83
N GLU A 564 -36.42 4.07 -27.19
CA GLU A 564 -36.31 5.04 -28.30
C GLU A 564 -35.69 6.39 -27.87
N LYS A 565 -35.55 6.69 -26.56
CA LYS A 565 -35.25 8.06 -26.08
C LYS A 565 -34.18 8.25 -25.00
N ASN A 566 -33.77 7.23 -24.23
CA ASN A 566 -32.78 7.44 -23.15
C ASN A 566 -31.96 6.19 -22.81
N PHE A 567 -30.69 6.17 -23.24
CA PHE A 567 -29.71 5.13 -22.89
C PHE A 567 -29.40 4.97 -21.38
N PRO A 568 -29.38 6.04 -20.54
CA PRO A 568 -29.01 5.92 -19.13
C PRO A 568 -29.99 5.13 -18.23
N GLY A 569 -31.30 5.10 -18.53
CA GLY A 569 -32.27 4.34 -17.71
C GLY A 569 -32.40 2.85 -18.07
N MET A 570 -31.60 2.36 -19.03
CA MET A 570 -31.54 0.94 -19.39
C MET A 570 -31.06 0.07 -18.23
N GLU A 571 -30.25 0.59 -17.31
CA GLU A 571 -29.74 -0.16 -16.15
C GLU A 571 -30.86 -0.55 -15.17
N LEU A 572 -31.76 0.38 -14.85
CA LEU A 572 -32.93 0.14 -14.01
C LEU A 572 -33.90 -0.87 -14.66
N THR A 573 -34.12 -0.71 -15.97
CA THR A 573 -34.93 -1.62 -16.78
C THR A 573 -34.31 -3.02 -16.81
N ALA A 574 -33.01 -3.14 -17.06
CA ALA A 574 -32.31 -4.42 -17.13
C ALA A 574 -32.26 -5.10 -15.76
N HIS A 575 -32.03 -4.37 -14.67
CA HIS A 575 -32.10 -4.93 -13.31
C HIS A 575 -33.48 -5.49 -12.99
N GLY A 576 -34.54 -4.77 -13.35
CA GLY A 576 -35.90 -5.22 -13.12
C GLY A 576 -36.29 -6.44 -13.95
N LEU A 577 -35.91 -6.46 -15.23
CA LEU A 577 -36.10 -7.62 -16.10
C LEU A 577 -35.32 -8.84 -15.58
N GLY A 578 -34.14 -8.64 -14.98
CA GLY A 578 -33.34 -9.68 -14.34
C GLY A 578 -34.07 -10.49 -13.27
N ARG A 579 -35.08 -9.90 -12.62
CA ARG A 579 -35.87 -10.54 -11.56
C ARG A 579 -37.01 -11.40 -12.08
N LEU A 580 -37.36 -11.25 -13.36
CA LEU A 580 -38.45 -12.02 -13.95
C LEU A 580 -38.15 -13.53 -13.94
N PRO A 581 -39.18 -14.38 -13.80
CA PRO A 581 -39.01 -15.82 -13.88
C PRO A 581 -38.66 -16.26 -15.31
N ALA A 582 -37.91 -17.36 -15.46
CA ALA A 582 -37.44 -17.86 -16.76
C ALA A 582 -38.58 -18.08 -17.77
N ALA A 583 -39.78 -18.46 -17.30
CA ALA A 583 -40.98 -18.63 -18.12
C ALA A 583 -41.43 -17.36 -18.87
N LYS A 584 -40.94 -16.18 -18.47
CA LYS A 584 -41.25 -14.90 -19.11
C LYS A 584 -40.20 -14.47 -20.15
N ILE A 585 -39.13 -15.24 -20.35
CA ILE A 585 -38.12 -14.98 -21.41
C ILE A 585 -38.79 -14.90 -22.80
N PRO A 586 -39.68 -15.81 -23.22
CA PRO A 586 -40.38 -15.69 -24.50
C PRO A 586 -41.22 -14.41 -24.63
N TRP A 587 -41.82 -13.96 -23.52
CA TRP A 587 -42.60 -12.73 -23.48
C TRP A 587 -41.73 -11.48 -23.68
N ILE A 588 -40.52 -11.48 -23.10
CA ILE A 588 -39.51 -10.43 -23.33
C ILE A 588 -39.14 -10.44 -24.81
N ILE A 589 -38.76 -11.59 -25.34
CA ILE A 589 -38.36 -11.77 -26.74
C ILE A 589 -39.42 -11.24 -27.71
N GLN A 590 -40.67 -11.65 -27.54
CA GLN A 590 -41.80 -11.18 -28.36
C GLN A 590 -42.02 -9.67 -28.28
N THR A 591 -41.71 -9.05 -27.14
CA THR A 591 -41.83 -7.59 -26.95
C THR A 591 -40.85 -6.83 -27.84
N PHE A 592 -39.69 -7.42 -28.14
CA PHE A 592 -38.64 -6.79 -28.94
C PHE A 592 -38.61 -7.25 -30.41
N ASP A 593 -39.11 -8.45 -30.73
CA ASP A 593 -39.25 -8.94 -32.12
C ASP A 593 -40.18 -8.04 -32.96
N GLY A 594 -41.09 -7.30 -32.33
CA GLY A 594 -42.02 -6.37 -32.99
C GLY A 594 -41.43 -4.99 -33.32
N ALA A 595 -40.16 -4.74 -32.99
CA ALA A 595 -39.57 -3.41 -33.09
C ALA A 595 -38.62 -3.24 -34.30
N PRO A 596 -38.57 -2.05 -34.93
CA PRO A 596 -37.73 -1.80 -36.09
C PRO A 596 -36.24 -1.98 -35.77
N GLU A 597 -35.43 -2.33 -36.80
CA GLU A 597 -33.99 -2.54 -36.69
C GLU A 597 -33.20 -1.26 -36.34
N VAL A 598 -33.31 -0.81 -35.09
CA VAL A 598 -32.52 0.31 -34.54
C VAL A 598 -31.41 -0.28 -33.67
N GLN A 599 -30.15 0.12 -33.94
CA GLN A 599 -28.96 -0.40 -33.28
C GLN A 599 -29.02 -0.27 -31.74
N ASP A 600 -29.47 0.89 -31.25
CA ASP A 600 -29.65 1.21 -29.82
C ASP A 600 -30.64 0.26 -29.11
N LEU A 601 -31.68 -0.15 -29.83
CA LEU A 601 -32.69 -1.08 -29.32
C LEU A 601 -32.14 -2.50 -29.20
N ARG A 602 -31.30 -2.92 -30.15
CA ARG A 602 -30.61 -4.23 -30.13
C ARG A 602 -29.66 -4.34 -28.92
N GLU A 603 -29.00 -3.25 -28.59
CA GLU A 603 -28.11 -3.20 -27.43
C GLU A 603 -28.87 -3.28 -26.10
N GLY A 604 -29.96 -2.53 -25.96
CA GLY A 604 -30.85 -2.60 -24.81
C GLY A 604 -31.44 -3.99 -24.58
N LEU A 605 -31.86 -4.64 -25.66
CA LEU A 605 -32.39 -6.00 -25.64
C LEU A 605 -31.34 -7.01 -25.16
N THR A 606 -30.11 -6.90 -25.66
CA THR A 606 -29.00 -7.77 -25.26
C THR A 606 -28.73 -7.66 -23.76
N ARG A 607 -28.73 -6.43 -23.22
CA ARG A 607 -28.56 -6.18 -21.78
C ARG A 607 -29.71 -6.75 -20.95
N ALA A 608 -30.95 -6.50 -21.37
CA ALA A 608 -32.14 -7.03 -20.68
C ALA A 608 -32.10 -8.56 -20.55
N ILE A 609 -31.78 -9.25 -21.63
CA ILE A 609 -31.68 -10.72 -21.64
C ILE A 609 -30.51 -11.21 -20.78
N LEU A 610 -29.35 -10.56 -20.86
CA LEU A 610 -28.19 -10.90 -20.02
C LEU A 610 -28.54 -10.82 -18.53
N HIS A 611 -29.28 -9.79 -18.13
CA HIS A 611 -29.75 -9.65 -16.75
C HIS A 611 -30.75 -10.73 -16.35
N VAL A 612 -31.69 -11.09 -17.24
CA VAL A 612 -32.66 -12.19 -17.00
C VAL A 612 -31.92 -13.50 -16.80
N LEU A 613 -31.00 -13.84 -17.72
CA LEU A 613 -30.19 -15.04 -17.60
C LEU A 613 -29.32 -15.02 -16.35
N ALA A 614 -28.72 -13.87 -16.00
CA ALA A 614 -27.96 -13.74 -14.76
C ALA A 614 -28.82 -13.98 -13.50
N GLY A 615 -30.06 -13.49 -13.49
CA GLY A 615 -31.01 -13.74 -12.41
C GLY A 615 -31.47 -15.20 -12.34
N VAL A 616 -31.77 -15.81 -13.49
CA VAL A 616 -32.12 -17.24 -13.60
C VAL A 616 -30.97 -18.13 -13.13
N GLY A 617 -29.74 -17.83 -13.57
CA GLY A 617 -28.53 -18.55 -13.17
C GLY A 617 -28.16 -18.34 -11.71
N ALA A 618 -28.43 -17.16 -11.14
CA ALA A 618 -28.29 -16.93 -9.69
C ALA A 618 -29.24 -17.80 -8.86
N ARG A 619 -30.41 -18.15 -9.42
CA ARG A 619 -31.38 -19.09 -8.83
C ARG A 619 -31.07 -20.56 -9.16
N GLY A 620 -29.98 -20.86 -9.87
CA GLY A 620 -29.57 -22.21 -10.23
C GLY A 620 -30.49 -22.90 -11.26
N GLN A 621 -31.27 -22.13 -12.01
CA GLN A 621 -32.18 -22.64 -13.04
C GLN A 621 -31.51 -22.60 -14.42
N LEU A 622 -31.93 -23.50 -15.32
CA LEU A 622 -31.46 -23.56 -16.71
C LEU A 622 -32.54 -23.12 -17.69
N VAL A 623 -32.12 -22.57 -18.83
CA VAL A 623 -32.93 -22.16 -19.97
C VAL A 623 -32.44 -22.91 -21.21
N GLU A 624 -33.26 -23.82 -21.73
CA GLU A 624 -32.92 -24.64 -22.92
C GLU A 624 -33.32 -23.99 -24.26
N ASP A 625 -34.06 -22.88 -24.21
CA ASP A 625 -34.69 -22.25 -25.37
C ASP A 625 -33.67 -21.78 -26.42
N GLU A 626 -33.82 -22.24 -27.66
CA GLU A 626 -33.02 -21.82 -28.83
C GLU A 626 -33.16 -20.33 -29.14
N ALA A 627 -34.23 -19.69 -28.68
CA ALA A 627 -34.41 -18.26 -28.84
C ALA A 627 -33.27 -17.49 -28.15
N VAL A 628 -32.74 -17.98 -27.01
CA VAL A 628 -31.57 -17.39 -26.31
C VAL A 628 -30.33 -17.38 -27.21
N ASP A 629 -30.10 -18.44 -27.98
CA ASP A 629 -28.96 -18.55 -28.89
C ASP A 629 -29.03 -17.53 -30.02
N ARG A 630 -30.25 -17.17 -30.44
CA ARG A 630 -30.49 -16.11 -31.42
C ARG A 630 -30.05 -14.74 -30.89
N PHE A 631 -30.13 -14.52 -29.57
CA PHE A 631 -29.68 -13.28 -28.93
C PHE A 631 -28.18 -13.24 -28.66
N LEU A 632 -27.59 -14.37 -28.29
CA LEU A 632 -26.15 -14.49 -28.03
C LEU A 632 -25.28 -14.34 -29.28
N LYS A 633 -25.90 -14.41 -30.47
CA LYS A 633 -25.28 -14.23 -31.80
C LYS A 633 -25.36 -12.80 -32.34
N PHE A 634 -25.91 -11.82 -31.61
CA PHE A 634 -25.92 -10.43 -32.10
C PHE A 634 -24.50 -9.86 -32.13
N ASP A 635 -23.86 -9.91 -33.30
CA ASP A 635 -22.61 -9.23 -33.63
C ASP A 635 -22.80 -7.71 -33.50
N GLY A 636 -22.27 -7.12 -32.44
CA GLY A 636 -22.45 -5.69 -32.18
C GLY A 636 -21.73 -5.13 -30.95
N TRP A 637 -20.99 -5.96 -30.20
CA TRP A 637 -20.24 -5.49 -29.02
C TRP A 637 -19.12 -4.49 -29.37
N GLU A 638 -18.71 -4.39 -30.64
CA GLU A 638 -17.59 -3.54 -31.10
C GLU A 638 -18.00 -2.21 -31.75
N ALA A 639 -19.24 -2.02 -32.17
CA ALA A 639 -19.55 -0.97 -33.15
C ALA A 639 -19.93 0.38 -32.51
N LYS A 640 -18.92 1.10 -32.01
CA LYS A 640 -18.88 2.53 -31.64
C LYS A 640 -19.41 2.93 -30.26
N GLY A 641 -18.48 3.28 -29.37
CA GLY A 641 -18.71 4.33 -28.36
C GLY A 641 -18.96 3.91 -26.92
N LEU A 642 -18.90 2.62 -26.60
CA LEU A 642 -18.95 2.17 -25.20
C LEU A 642 -17.54 2.22 -24.61
N GLY A 643 -17.12 3.40 -24.17
CA GLY A 643 -15.86 3.55 -23.45
C GLY A 643 -15.80 2.58 -22.26
N ASP A 644 -14.63 1.97 -22.04
CA ASP A 644 -14.35 1.02 -20.95
C ASP A 644 -14.79 1.49 -19.56
N TYR A 645 -14.98 2.81 -19.40
CA TYR A 645 -15.29 3.49 -18.15
C TYR A 645 -16.65 3.09 -17.52
N TYR A 646 -17.68 2.74 -18.31
CA TYR A 646 -19.01 2.40 -17.77
C TYR A 646 -19.27 0.89 -17.59
N TYR A 647 -18.47 -0.01 -18.18
CA TYR A 647 -18.83 -1.44 -18.30
C TYR A 647 -17.86 -2.43 -17.63
N GLY A 648 -16.68 -2.01 -17.19
CA GLY A 648 -15.57 -2.92 -16.86
C GLY A 648 -15.79 -3.91 -15.70
N HIS A 649 -16.68 -3.62 -14.75
CA HIS A 649 -16.88 -4.46 -13.56
C HIS A 649 -18.27 -5.10 -13.47
N TYR A 650 -19.32 -4.40 -13.91
CA TYR A 650 -20.70 -4.81 -13.69
C TYR A 650 -21.14 -5.94 -14.65
N VAL A 651 -20.67 -5.91 -15.89
CA VAL A 651 -21.06 -6.91 -16.92
C VAL A 651 -20.40 -8.26 -16.67
N ASN A 652 -19.19 -8.31 -16.10
CA ASN A 652 -18.50 -9.58 -15.87
C ASN A 652 -19.28 -10.46 -14.89
N GLY A 653 -19.69 -9.92 -13.73
CA GLY A 653 -20.50 -10.67 -12.77
C GLY A 653 -21.89 -11.08 -13.28
N LEU A 654 -22.46 -10.31 -14.22
CA LEU A 654 -23.71 -10.69 -14.90
C LEU A 654 -23.49 -11.81 -15.92
N LEU A 655 -22.46 -11.67 -16.76
CA LEU A 655 -22.07 -12.69 -17.73
C LEU A 655 -21.79 -14.02 -17.06
N LEU A 656 -20.98 -14.03 -16.00
CA LEU A 656 -20.66 -15.23 -15.24
C LEU A 656 -21.91 -15.91 -14.66
N ARG A 657 -22.90 -15.15 -14.20
CA ARG A 657 -24.17 -15.70 -13.72
C ARG A 657 -25.06 -16.19 -14.87
N ALA A 658 -25.07 -15.47 -15.98
CA ALA A 658 -25.85 -15.85 -17.17
C ALA A 658 -25.34 -17.15 -17.80
N LEU A 659 -24.02 -17.37 -17.82
CA LEU A 659 -23.42 -18.62 -18.30
C LEU A 659 -23.89 -19.85 -17.49
N LYS A 660 -24.21 -19.67 -16.20
CA LYS A 660 -24.78 -20.75 -15.37
C LYS A 660 -26.24 -21.08 -15.71
N ALA A 661 -26.92 -20.19 -16.43
CA ALA A 661 -28.33 -20.35 -16.79
C ALA A 661 -28.55 -21.03 -18.14
N ILE A 662 -27.48 -21.33 -18.88
CA ILE A 662 -27.55 -21.96 -20.20
C ILE A 662 -26.75 -23.27 -20.22
N PRO A 663 -27.08 -24.24 -21.10
CA PRO A 663 -26.33 -25.48 -21.25
C PRO A 663 -24.82 -25.25 -21.48
N ASN A 664 -23.98 -26.11 -20.89
CA ASN A 664 -22.53 -25.89 -20.83
C ASN A 664 -21.86 -25.88 -22.21
N ASP A 665 -22.33 -26.70 -23.15
CA ASP A 665 -21.89 -26.73 -24.55
C ASP A 665 -22.15 -25.40 -25.27
N ARG A 666 -23.33 -24.80 -25.03
CA ARG A 666 -23.68 -23.48 -25.56
C ARG A 666 -22.88 -22.36 -24.91
N ALA A 667 -22.67 -22.45 -23.59
CA ALA A 667 -21.84 -21.52 -22.83
C ALA A 667 -20.38 -21.52 -23.33
N ILE A 668 -19.82 -22.70 -23.62
CA ILE A 668 -18.49 -22.87 -24.23
C ILE A 668 -18.44 -22.23 -25.62
N ALA A 669 -19.43 -22.50 -26.47
CA ALA A 669 -19.49 -21.92 -27.82
C ALA A 669 -19.53 -20.38 -27.78
N LEU A 670 -20.32 -19.81 -26.87
CA LEU A 670 -20.40 -18.36 -26.65
C LEU A 670 -19.05 -17.77 -26.22
N VAL A 671 -18.41 -18.34 -25.21
CA VAL A 671 -17.13 -17.83 -24.70
C VAL A 671 -16.05 -17.93 -25.77
N ARG A 672 -15.98 -19.04 -26.53
CA ARG A 672 -15.02 -19.20 -27.63
C ARG A 672 -15.19 -18.15 -28.73
N ALA A 673 -16.44 -17.81 -29.09
CA ALA A 673 -16.71 -16.78 -30.09
C ALA A 673 -16.22 -15.38 -29.65
N GLN A 674 -16.21 -15.11 -28.35
CA GLN A 674 -15.85 -13.80 -27.78
C GLN A 674 -14.35 -13.63 -27.49
N LEU A 675 -13.58 -14.72 -27.36
CA LEU A 675 -12.14 -14.68 -27.10
C LEU A 675 -11.34 -13.92 -28.18
N GLY A 676 -11.88 -13.72 -29.39
CA GLY A 676 -11.22 -12.98 -30.48
C GLY A 676 -11.55 -11.48 -30.57
N VAL A 677 -12.64 -11.04 -29.92
CA VAL A 677 -13.25 -9.72 -30.13
C VAL A 677 -13.04 -8.81 -28.91
N ASN A 678 -13.13 -9.38 -27.71
CA ASN A 678 -13.00 -8.62 -26.46
C ASN A 678 -11.86 -9.23 -25.64
N ARG A 679 -10.70 -8.57 -25.66
CA ARG A 679 -9.41 -9.28 -25.56
C ARG A 679 -9.23 -10.14 -24.30
N LEU A 680 -9.82 -9.84 -23.13
CA LEU A 680 -9.54 -10.60 -21.90
C LEU A 680 -10.69 -10.71 -20.87
N ARG A 681 -11.89 -10.16 -21.15
CA ARG A 681 -13.02 -10.18 -20.21
C ARG A 681 -13.58 -11.60 -19.89
N PRO A 682 -13.60 -12.58 -20.81
CA PRO A 682 -14.12 -13.92 -20.52
C PRO A 682 -13.21 -14.80 -19.65
N PHE A 683 -12.04 -14.34 -19.20
CA PHE A 683 -11.11 -15.17 -18.42
C PHE A 683 -11.73 -15.69 -17.11
N GLY A 684 -12.60 -14.90 -16.46
CA GLY A 684 -13.38 -15.36 -15.31
C GLY A 684 -14.36 -16.50 -15.65
N ALA A 685 -14.81 -16.61 -16.90
CA ALA A 685 -15.76 -17.64 -17.32
C ALA A 685 -15.12 -19.02 -17.38
N LEU A 686 -13.79 -19.11 -17.54
CA LEU A 686 -13.06 -20.38 -17.59
C LEU A 686 -13.23 -21.19 -16.31
N ALA A 687 -13.33 -20.53 -15.15
CA ALA A 687 -13.58 -21.18 -13.86
C ALA A 687 -14.98 -21.82 -13.77
N ILE A 688 -15.94 -21.30 -14.54
CA ILE A 688 -17.32 -21.84 -14.61
C ILE A 688 -17.41 -22.97 -15.62
N LEU A 689 -16.87 -22.75 -16.82
CA LEU A 689 -16.98 -23.72 -17.93
C LEU A 689 -16.15 -24.99 -17.70
N LYS A 690 -14.98 -24.83 -17.04
CA LYS A 690 -14.01 -25.91 -16.78
C LYS A 690 -13.68 -26.74 -18.03
N ASP A 691 -13.67 -26.11 -19.19
CA ASP A 691 -13.36 -26.74 -20.48
C ASP A 691 -11.88 -26.54 -20.84
N PRO A 692 -11.04 -27.59 -20.79
CA PRO A 692 -9.60 -27.45 -21.00
C PRO A 692 -9.24 -26.84 -22.36
N ALA A 693 -9.96 -27.22 -23.42
CA ALA A 693 -9.68 -26.70 -24.77
C ALA A 693 -9.94 -25.18 -24.88
N THR A 694 -10.99 -24.68 -24.23
CA THR A 694 -11.25 -23.23 -24.14
C THR A 694 -10.22 -22.53 -23.25
N THR A 695 -9.80 -23.17 -22.16
CA THR A 695 -8.73 -22.64 -21.29
C THR A 695 -7.43 -22.48 -22.06
N THR A 696 -6.94 -23.53 -22.74
CA THR A 696 -5.72 -23.47 -23.54
C THR A 696 -5.81 -22.39 -24.62
N LEU A 697 -6.92 -22.34 -25.37
CA LEU A 697 -7.15 -21.32 -26.40
C LEU A 697 -7.11 -19.89 -25.84
N ALA A 698 -7.65 -19.68 -24.63
CA ALA A 698 -7.62 -18.38 -23.99
C ALA A 698 -6.19 -17.97 -23.59
N PHE A 699 -5.41 -18.88 -22.98
CA PHE A 699 -4.01 -18.62 -22.62
C PHE A 699 -3.12 -18.40 -23.86
N ASP A 700 -3.38 -19.08 -24.97
CA ASP A 700 -2.69 -18.85 -26.25
C ASP A 700 -2.95 -17.43 -26.79
N LYS A 701 -4.21 -16.97 -26.75
CA LYS A 701 -4.57 -15.61 -27.17
C LYS A 701 -4.02 -14.53 -26.25
N LEU A 702 -3.97 -14.81 -24.94
CA LEU A 702 -3.35 -13.94 -23.94
C LEU A 702 -1.84 -13.79 -24.21
N ALA A 703 -1.13 -14.91 -24.44
CA ALA A 703 0.28 -14.89 -24.80
C ALA A 703 0.53 -14.06 -26.08
N ALA A 704 -0.31 -14.23 -27.10
CA ALA A 704 -0.22 -13.48 -28.35
C ALA A 704 -0.55 -11.97 -28.23
N SER A 705 -1.18 -11.54 -27.14
CA SER A 705 -1.62 -10.14 -26.95
C SER A 705 -0.86 -9.42 -25.83
N ALA A 706 0.20 -10.04 -25.30
CA ALA A 706 0.90 -9.63 -24.08
C ALA A 706 1.46 -8.20 -24.11
N GLU A 707 1.88 -7.73 -25.29
CA GLU A 707 2.42 -6.38 -25.51
C GLU A 707 1.37 -5.28 -25.34
N THR A 708 0.09 -5.62 -25.53
CA THR A 708 -1.03 -4.67 -25.44
C THR A 708 -1.72 -4.68 -24.07
N LEU A 709 -1.12 -5.33 -23.06
CA LEU A 709 -1.67 -5.41 -21.72
C LEU A 709 -1.62 -4.05 -21.01
N ASP A 710 -2.79 -3.41 -20.90
CA ASP A 710 -2.97 -2.26 -20.03
C ASP A 710 -3.28 -2.66 -18.57
N SER A 711 -3.48 -1.66 -17.70
CA SER A 711 -3.77 -1.87 -16.28
C SER A 711 -5.12 -2.55 -16.00
N ALA A 712 -6.14 -2.35 -16.85
CA ALA A 712 -7.45 -2.98 -16.72
C ALA A 712 -7.39 -4.45 -17.15
N MET A 713 -6.74 -4.72 -18.28
CA MET A 713 -6.45 -6.05 -18.80
C MET A 713 -5.64 -6.89 -17.81
N SER A 714 -4.60 -6.29 -17.22
CA SER A 714 -3.78 -6.94 -16.18
C SER A 714 -4.61 -7.36 -14.97
N ARG A 715 -5.56 -6.52 -14.53
CA ARG A 715 -6.46 -6.86 -13.41
C ARG A 715 -7.34 -8.08 -13.73
N TRP A 716 -7.93 -8.15 -14.92
CA TRP A 716 -8.81 -9.26 -15.29
C TRP A 716 -8.07 -10.60 -15.45
N VAL A 717 -6.85 -10.57 -15.99
CA VAL A 717 -6.01 -11.77 -16.08
C VAL A 717 -5.68 -12.28 -14.68
N LYS A 718 -5.33 -11.39 -13.73
CA LYS A 718 -5.10 -11.77 -12.34
C LYS A 718 -6.33 -12.44 -11.75
N GLU A 719 -7.49 -11.80 -11.82
CA GLU A 719 -8.74 -12.35 -11.30
C GLU A 719 -9.08 -13.71 -11.90
N GLY A 720 -8.89 -13.88 -13.22
CA GLY A 720 -9.12 -15.15 -13.91
C GLY A 720 -8.16 -16.26 -13.51
N VAL A 721 -6.85 -15.97 -13.43
CA VAL A 721 -5.81 -16.91 -13.00
C VAL A 721 -6.04 -17.33 -11.55
N THR A 722 -6.33 -16.37 -10.66
CA THR A 722 -6.67 -16.64 -9.26
C THR A 722 -7.94 -17.51 -9.14
N ALA A 723 -8.99 -17.23 -9.94
CA ALA A 723 -10.23 -18.00 -9.92
C ALA A 723 -10.07 -19.44 -10.44
N LEU A 724 -9.17 -19.66 -11.41
CA LEU A 724 -8.84 -20.99 -11.94
C LEU A 724 -8.00 -21.83 -10.97
N GLY A 725 -7.21 -21.18 -10.11
CA GLY A 725 -6.36 -21.85 -9.13
C GLY A 725 -5.43 -22.88 -9.78
N ALA A 726 -5.42 -24.10 -9.26
CA ALA A 726 -4.55 -25.17 -9.77
C ALA A 726 -4.75 -25.49 -11.27
N MET A 727 -5.94 -25.23 -11.83
CA MET A 727 -6.18 -25.42 -13.27
C MET A 727 -5.36 -24.45 -14.13
N ALA A 728 -5.04 -23.25 -13.61
CA ALA A 728 -4.20 -22.31 -14.32
C ALA A 728 -2.71 -22.68 -14.27
N HIS A 729 -2.25 -23.46 -13.30
CA HIS A 729 -0.82 -23.72 -13.08
C HIS A 729 -0.15 -24.38 -14.30
N ALA A 730 -0.81 -25.36 -14.93
CA ALA A 730 -0.29 -26.04 -16.11
C ALA A 730 -0.16 -25.08 -17.31
N GLU A 731 -1.15 -24.22 -17.53
CA GLU A 731 -1.16 -23.24 -18.62
C GLU A 731 -0.19 -22.08 -18.36
N VAL A 732 -0.14 -21.56 -17.13
CA VAL A 732 0.84 -20.53 -16.72
C VAL A 732 2.25 -21.06 -16.91
N ARG A 733 2.54 -22.28 -16.44
CA ARG A 733 3.85 -22.91 -16.62
C ARG A 733 4.17 -23.12 -18.10
N ARG A 734 3.20 -23.52 -18.92
CA ARG A 734 3.36 -23.66 -20.38
C ARG A 734 3.70 -22.33 -21.04
N VAL A 735 2.98 -21.27 -20.69
CA VAL A 735 3.22 -19.92 -21.22
C VAL A 735 4.58 -19.39 -20.74
N LEU A 736 4.95 -19.58 -19.47
CA LEU A 736 6.26 -19.19 -18.93
C LEU A 736 7.41 -19.97 -19.57
N ALA A 737 7.26 -21.27 -19.78
CA ALA A 737 8.24 -22.10 -20.47
C ALA A 737 8.44 -21.71 -21.95
N ALA A 738 7.46 -21.04 -22.55
CA ALA A 738 7.52 -20.52 -23.91
C ALA A 738 8.09 -19.08 -23.99
N GLN A 739 8.84 -18.63 -22.98
CA GLN A 739 9.43 -17.28 -22.89
C GLN A 739 8.37 -16.17 -22.87
N ALA A 740 7.50 -16.20 -21.85
CA ALA A 740 6.44 -15.20 -21.69
C ALA A 740 6.98 -13.76 -21.58
N HIS A 741 6.23 -12.81 -22.16
CA HIS A 741 6.51 -11.38 -22.05
C HIS A 741 6.58 -10.90 -20.57
N PRO A 742 7.48 -9.96 -20.21
CA PRO A 742 7.65 -9.49 -18.82
C PRO A 742 6.35 -9.04 -18.14
N SER A 743 5.47 -8.35 -18.87
CA SER A 743 4.14 -7.95 -18.37
C SER A 743 3.29 -9.15 -17.92
N LEU A 744 3.34 -10.28 -18.62
CA LEU A 744 2.64 -11.52 -18.23
C LEU A 744 3.30 -12.20 -17.04
N VAL A 745 4.64 -12.22 -16.99
CA VAL A 745 5.40 -12.76 -15.86
C VAL A 745 5.01 -12.04 -14.56
N LYS A 746 4.98 -10.69 -14.60
CA LYS A 746 4.54 -9.86 -13.47
C LYS A 746 3.10 -10.18 -13.06
N VAL A 747 2.19 -10.21 -14.03
CA VAL A 747 0.77 -10.51 -13.79
C VAL A 747 0.56 -11.91 -13.18
N PHE A 748 1.26 -12.93 -13.66
CA PHE A 748 1.18 -14.29 -13.11
C PHE A 748 1.79 -14.39 -11.72
N LYS A 749 2.91 -13.71 -11.45
CA LYS A 749 3.52 -13.63 -10.12
C LYS A 749 2.55 -13.00 -9.11
N GLU A 750 1.94 -11.87 -9.47
CA GLU A 750 0.95 -11.18 -8.65
C GLU A 750 -0.33 -12.02 -8.43
N ALA A 751 -0.74 -12.81 -9.43
CA ALA A 751 -1.95 -13.64 -9.34
C ALA A 751 -1.78 -14.92 -8.50
N LEU A 752 -0.58 -15.53 -8.53
CA LEU A 752 -0.29 -16.82 -7.89
C LEU A 752 0.40 -16.68 -6.53
N GLY A 753 1.02 -15.52 -6.26
CA GLY A 753 1.87 -15.27 -5.10
C GLY A 753 3.27 -15.86 -5.23
N ASP A 754 4.23 -15.27 -4.53
CA ASP A 754 5.67 -15.56 -4.70
C ASP A 754 6.03 -17.03 -4.48
N ALA A 755 5.46 -17.68 -3.47
CA ALA A 755 5.77 -19.09 -3.15
C ALA A 755 5.31 -20.06 -4.26
N THR A 756 4.09 -19.89 -4.75
CA THR A 756 3.52 -20.72 -5.83
C THR A 756 4.24 -20.46 -7.14
N PHE A 757 4.48 -19.18 -7.45
CA PHE A 757 5.20 -18.77 -8.65
C PHE A 757 6.61 -19.36 -8.66
N LYS A 758 7.37 -19.21 -7.56
CA LYS A 758 8.71 -19.79 -7.39
C LYS A 758 8.72 -21.31 -7.53
N THR A 759 7.70 -22.00 -7.04
CA THR A 759 7.58 -23.46 -7.18
C THR A 759 7.35 -23.87 -8.63
N LEU A 760 6.51 -23.14 -9.37
CA LEU A 760 6.21 -23.43 -10.77
C LEU A 760 7.39 -23.14 -11.71
N THR A 761 8.28 -22.23 -11.30
CA THR A 761 9.47 -21.81 -12.04
C THR A 761 10.78 -22.41 -11.52
N ALA A 762 10.75 -23.20 -10.44
CA ALA A 762 11.95 -23.71 -9.76
C ALA A 762 12.87 -24.54 -10.68
N ASP A 763 12.30 -25.32 -11.59
CA ASP A 763 13.02 -26.14 -12.57
C ASP A 763 13.19 -25.46 -13.92
N LEU A 764 12.54 -24.31 -14.13
CA LEU A 764 12.88 -23.37 -15.20
C LEU A 764 14.18 -22.60 -14.88
N GLY A 765 14.65 -22.65 -13.61
CA GLY A 765 15.80 -21.92 -13.07
C GLY A 765 17.10 -22.73 -12.88
N ALA A 766 17.57 -23.44 -13.91
CA ALA A 766 18.96 -23.94 -13.90
C ALA A 766 19.92 -22.77 -14.15
N LYS A 767 20.57 -22.28 -13.08
CA LYS A 767 21.66 -21.26 -12.98
C LYS A 767 21.81 -20.32 -14.17
N GLU A 768 21.64 -19.02 -13.94
CA GLU A 768 22.14 -18.00 -14.86
C GLU A 768 23.59 -18.29 -15.22
N GLU A 769 23.78 -18.62 -16.48
CA GLU A 769 25.07 -18.66 -17.13
C GLU A 769 25.31 -17.22 -17.63
N SER A 770 26.44 -16.61 -17.29
CA SER A 770 26.76 -15.26 -17.77
C SER A 770 26.70 -15.23 -19.31
N PRO A 771 26.33 -14.10 -19.94
CA PRO A 771 26.25 -13.98 -21.39
C PRO A 771 27.51 -14.50 -22.10
N VAL A 772 28.68 -14.20 -21.54
CA VAL A 772 29.99 -14.68 -22.00
C VAL A 772 30.16 -16.19 -21.86
N ALA A 773 29.76 -16.80 -20.75
CA ALA A 773 29.84 -18.25 -20.56
C ALA A 773 28.89 -18.99 -21.53
N ARG A 774 27.71 -18.42 -21.79
CA ARG A 774 26.73 -18.94 -22.74
C ARG A 774 27.23 -18.84 -24.18
N LEU A 775 27.82 -17.70 -24.56
CA LEU A 775 28.49 -17.48 -25.84
C LEU A 775 29.60 -18.51 -26.08
N LYS A 776 30.52 -18.69 -25.12
CA LYS A 776 31.61 -19.68 -25.21
C LYS A 776 31.08 -21.10 -25.42
N ARG A 777 30.10 -21.51 -24.60
CA ARG A 777 29.51 -22.85 -24.68
C ARG A 777 28.79 -23.12 -26.00
N LEU A 778 28.12 -22.12 -26.58
CA LEU A 778 27.41 -22.25 -27.86
C LEU A 778 28.39 -22.21 -29.04
N ALA A 779 29.41 -21.34 -28.99
CA ALA A 779 30.47 -21.29 -30.00
C ALA A 779 31.24 -22.60 -30.12
N ASP A 780 31.50 -23.28 -28.99
CA ASP A 780 32.18 -24.59 -28.97
C ASP A 780 31.39 -25.72 -29.64
N LYS A 781 30.08 -25.55 -29.82
CA LYS A 781 29.21 -26.57 -30.43
C LYS A 781 29.11 -26.45 -31.96
N LEU A 782 29.64 -25.37 -32.54
CA LEU A 782 29.43 -25.03 -33.95
C LEU A 782 30.69 -25.30 -34.79
N PRO A 783 30.57 -25.98 -35.95
CA PRO A 783 31.69 -26.25 -36.84
C PRO A 783 31.98 -25.05 -37.77
N GLY A 784 33.25 -24.71 -37.99
CA GLY A 784 33.66 -23.66 -38.94
C GLY A 784 35.01 -23.03 -38.62
N GLY A 785 35.47 -22.12 -39.49
CA GLY A 785 36.56 -21.19 -39.13
C GLY A 785 36.12 -20.32 -37.95
N LYS A 786 37.05 -19.98 -37.06
CA LYS A 786 36.77 -19.16 -35.86
C LYS A 786 37.30 -17.74 -36.08
N THR A 787 36.49 -16.74 -35.75
CA THR A 787 36.87 -15.33 -35.63
C THR A 787 36.90 -14.98 -34.15
N ARG A 788 37.91 -14.22 -33.72
CA ARG A 788 38.04 -13.78 -32.33
C ARG A 788 37.39 -12.42 -32.13
N ILE A 789 36.59 -12.32 -31.08
CA ILE A 789 36.04 -11.06 -30.56
C ILE A 789 36.46 -10.89 -29.09
N TYR A 790 36.36 -9.68 -28.57
CA TYR A 790 36.66 -9.39 -27.16
C TYR A 790 35.43 -8.81 -26.48
N ALA A 791 34.97 -9.48 -25.43
CA ALA A 791 33.91 -8.98 -24.58
C ALA A 791 34.50 -8.08 -23.50
N LEU A 792 33.96 -6.87 -23.39
CA LEU A 792 34.31 -5.88 -22.39
C LEU A 792 33.22 -5.90 -21.32
N ARG A 793 33.58 -6.31 -20.10
CA ARG A 793 32.65 -6.37 -18.96
C ARG A 793 33.02 -5.37 -17.89
N ARG A 794 32.03 -4.73 -17.28
CA ARG A 794 32.24 -3.90 -16.10
C ARG A 794 32.44 -4.81 -14.88
N ARG A 795 33.41 -4.49 -14.03
CA ARG A 795 33.78 -5.38 -12.92
C ARG A 795 32.83 -5.33 -11.71
N ARG A 796 31.83 -4.44 -11.69
CA ARG A 796 30.87 -4.26 -10.57
C ARG A 796 29.73 -5.28 -10.51
N ASP A 797 29.52 -6.08 -11.56
CA ASP A 797 28.29 -6.89 -11.68
C ASP A 797 28.39 -8.28 -11.01
N ASP A 798 29.52 -8.62 -10.37
CA ASP A 798 29.69 -9.89 -9.65
C ASP A 798 29.31 -9.82 -8.15
N ASP A 799 29.01 -8.63 -7.61
CA ASP A 799 28.65 -8.45 -6.21
C ASP A 799 27.13 -8.38 -6.05
N GLU A 800 26.54 -9.38 -5.36
CA GLU A 800 25.12 -9.59 -5.05
C GLU A 800 24.46 -8.48 -4.18
N GLU A 801 24.98 -7.25 -4.13
CA GLU A 801 24.42 -6.16 -3.32
C GLU A 801 24.27 -4.86 -4.11
N ALA A 802 23.24 -4.80 -4.96
CA ALA A 802 22.78 -3.55 -5.57
C ALA A 802 21.24 -3.45 -5.53
N GLU A 803 20.64 -3.63 -4.35
CA GLU A 803 19.21 -3.32 -4.13
C GLU A 803 18.96 -1.92 -3.55
N ASP A 804 19.99 -1.12 -3.25
CA ASP A 804 19.81 0.21 -2.67
C ASP A 804 20.73 1.26 -3.31
N ALA A 805 20.40 1.72 -4.53
CA ALA A 805 20.97 2.94 -5.10
C ALA A 805 19.85 3.83 -5.65
N ASN A 806 19.01 4.33 -4.74
CA ASN A 806 18.10 5.42 -5.02
C ASN A 806 18.84 6.75 -4.78
N ASP A 807 19.72 7.12 -5.70
CA ASP A 807 20.27 8.47 -5.80
C ASP A 807 20.67 8.75 -7.25
N SER A 808 20.16 9.84 -7.80
CA SER A 808 20.36 10.32 -9.16
C SER A 808 21.83 10.68 -9.44
N VAL A 809 22.67 9.66 -9.64
CA VAL A 809 23.98 9.81 -10.26
C VAL A 809 23.81 9.58 -11.74
N GLU A 810 24.13 10.59 -12.55
CA GLU A 810 24.15 10.53 -14.02
C GLU A 810 24.99 9.32 -14.50
N THR A 811 24.33 8.21 -14.84
CA THR A 811 24.93 6.96 -15.34
C THR A 811 24.94 6.91 -16.87
N GLY A 812 25.40 7.99 -17.51
CA GLY A 812 25.74 7.96 -18.93
C GLY A 812 27.11 7.29 -19.17
N LEU A 813 27.36 6.87 -20.41
CA LEU A 813 28.71 6.57 -20.93
C LEU A 813 29.72 7.71 -20.71
N SER A 814 29.25 8.90 -20.33
CA SER A 814 30.07 10.05 -19.94
C SER A 814 31.03 9.79 -18.77
N GLN A 815 30.87 8.71 -18.00
CA GLN A 815 31.78 8.36 -16.89
C GLN A 815 32.76 7.21 -17.20
N THR A 816 32.72 6.56 -18.36
CA THR A 816 33.60 5.39 -18.65
C THR A 816 35.06 5.76 -18.97
N GLY A 817 35.39 7.04 -19.05
CA GLY A 817 36.72 7.49 -19.46
C GLY A 817 37.83 7.27 -18.45
N GLY A 818 37.58 7.19 -17.15
CA GLY A 818 38.69 7.31 -16.20
C GLY A 818 39.56 8.56 -16.47
N THR A 819 40.83 8.56 -16.06
CA THR A 819 41.75 9.69 -16.34
C THR A 819 42.43 9.48 -17.70
N PRO A 820 42.40 10.43 -18.65
CA PRO A 820 43.04 10.28 -19.96
C PRO A 820 44.56 10.05 -19.87
N PRO A 821 45.17 9.41 -20.90
CA PRO A 821 46.61 9.23 -20.95
C PRO A 821 47.33 10.59 -20.98
N PRO A 822 48.57 10.66 -20.46
CA PRO A 822 49.34 11.89 -20.35
C PRO A 822 49.95 12.30 -21.70
N LEU A 823 49.09 12.58 -22.69
CA LEU A 823 49.48 13.01 -24.03
C LEU A 823 49.85 14.50 -24.08
N SER A 824 50.84 14.82 -24.92
CA SER A 824 51.13 16.22 -25.28
C SER A 824 50.03 16.83 -26.15
N ASP A 825 49.89 18.15 -26.14
CA ASP A 825 48.90 18.87 -26.96
C ASP A 825 49.00 18.56 -28.47
N ALA A 826 50.21 18.28 -28.98
CA ALA A 826 50.43 17.93 -30.37
C ALA A 826 49.97 16.50 -30.73
N ARG A 827 49.89 15.61 -29.74
CA ARG A 827 49.43 14.21 -29.87
C ARG A 827 47.94 14.06 -29.58
N TRP A 828 47.33 15.05 -28.93
CA TRP A 828 45.91 15.04 -28.62
C TRP A 828 45.07 15.21 -29.91
N PRO A 829 44.15 14.29 -30.22
CA PRO A 829 43.38 14.36 -31.46
C PRO A 829 42.41 15.55 -31.43
N THR A 830 42.25 16.19 -32.59
CA THR A 830 41.37 17.37 -32.70
C THR A 830 40.34 17.21 -33.80
N PHE A 831 39.12 17.67 -33.53
CA PHE A 831 38.05 17.82 -34.51
C PHE A 831 37.70 19.30 -34.63
N LYS A 832 37.63 19.84 -35.85
CA LYS A 832 37.35 21.28 -36.09
C LYS A 832 38.24 22.24 -35.26
N LYS A 833 39.48 21.84 -34.96
CA LYS A 833 40.49 22.56 -34.12
C LYS A 833 40.21 22.53 -32.61
N GLU A 834 39.22 21.79 -32.16
CA GLU A 834 38.95 21.55 -30.74
C GLU A 834 39.47 20.16 -30.33
N LYS A 835 39.89 20.02 -29.07
CA LYS A 835 40.36 18.74 -28.54
C LYS A 835 39.19 17.78 -28.41
N MET A 836 39.36 16.56 -28.90
CA MET A 836 38.40 15.48 -28.72
C MET A 836 38.39 14.99 -27.26
N GLU A 837 37.25 14.47 -26.81
CA GLU A 837 37.03 13.86 -25.50
C GLU A 837 37.56 12.43 -25.45
N PHE A 838 38.12 12.02 -24.31
CA PHE A 838 38.66 10.68 -24.11
C PHE A 838 37.56 9.71 -23.71
N LEU A 839 37.42 8.60 -24.45
CA LEU A 839 36.40 7.59 -24.20
C LEU A 839 36.88 6.46 -23.29
N LEU A 840 37.99 5.82 -23.65
CA LEU A 840 38.65 4.75 -22.90
C LEU A 840 40.02 4.44 -23.52
N ALA A 841 40.84 3.68 -22.81
CA ALA A 841 42.01 3.05 -23.41
C ALA A 841 42.14 1.60 -22.99
N LEU A 842 42.77 0.81 -23.86
CA LEU A 842 42.94 -0.62 -23.71
C LEU A 842 44.42 -0.96 -23.62
N ASP A 843 44.74 -1.85 -22.68
CA ASP A 843 46.06 -2.45 -22.54
C ASP A 843 46.29 -3.48 -23.65
N LEU A 844 47.29 -3.23 -24.51
CA LEU A 844 47.59 -4.10 -25.64
C LEU A 844 48.32 -5.37 -25.22
N ASP A 845 48.85 -5.46 -24.00
CA ASP A 845 49.39 -6.72 -23.48
C ASP A 845 48.28 -7.76 -23.26
N GLN A 846 47.01 -7.34 -23.17
CA GLN A 846 45.82 -8.22 -23.11
C GLN A 846 45.19 -8.50 -24.50
N LEU A 847 45.68 -7.82 -25.55
CA LEU A 847 45.12 -7.84 -26.91
C LEU A 847 46.22 -8.11 -27.97
N PRO A 848 46.81 -9.32 -28.01
CA PRO A 848 48.01 -9.59 -28.82
C PRO A 848 47.80 -9.43 -30.34
N GLU A 849 46.57 -9.56 -30.82
CA GLU A 849 46.16 -9.44 -32.22
C GLU A 849 46.29 -7.98 -32.72
N LEU A 850 45.94 -6.99 -31.90
CA LEU A 850 46.13 -5.56 -32.23
C LEU A 850 47.60 -5.15 -32.27
N ARG A 851 48.46 -5.87 -31.55
CA ARG A 851 49.89 -5.59 -31.49
C ARG A 851 50.63 -6.02 -32.78
N GLN A 852 50.04 -6.90 -33.59
CA GLN A 852 50.69 -7.44 -34.79
C GLN A 852 50.99 -6.37 -35.85
N GLY A 853 50.24 -5.25 -35.87
CA GLY A 853 50.49 -4.11 -36.78
C GLY A 853 51.39 -3.01 -36.21
N ARG A 854 51.47 -2.88 -34.88
CA ARG A 854 52.21 -1.81 -34.17
C ARG A 854 52.89 -2.35 -32.89
N PRO A 855 53.97 -3.15 -33.03
CA PRO A 855 54.61 -3.83 -31.90
C PRO A 855 55.19 -2.90 -30.82
N GLU A 856 55.46 -1.65 -31.19
CA GLU A 856 55.94 -0.56 -30.33
C GLU A 856 54.86 0.09 -29.46
N ALA A 857 53.57 -0.14 -29.75
CA ALA A 857 52.47 0.36 -28.95
C ALA A 857 52.24 -0.54 -27.73
N ALA A 858 51.99 0.09 -26.57
CA ALA A 858 51.68 -0.60 -25.32
C ALA A 858 50.22 -0.46 -24.90
N ALA A 859 49.53 0.58 -25.39
CA ALA A 859 48.11 0.77 -25.18
C ALA A 859 47.50 1.50 -26.38
N VAL A 860 46.18 1.41 -26.53
CA VAL A 860 45.43 2.16 -27.54
C VAL A 860 44.33 2.95 -26.85
N ALA A 861 44.26 4.25 -27.13
CA ALA A 861 43.32 5.20 -26.54
C ALA A 861 42.32 5.70 -27.59
N LEU A 862 41.04 5.72 -27.24
CA LEU A 862 39.93 6.09 -28.11
C LEU A 862 39.39 7.47 -27.73
N TYR A 863 39.10 8.27 -28.74
CA TYR A 863 38.63 9.66 -28.59
C TYR A 863 37.45 9.96 -29.50
N LEU A 864 36.60 10.90 -29.08
CA LEU A 864 35.39 11.35 -29.78
C LEU A 864 35.29 12.88 -29.80
N SER A 865 34.64 13.46 -30.81
CA SER A 865 34.38 14.90 -30.91
C SER A 865 33.56 15.41 -29.73
N SER A 866 32.60 14.61 -29.28
CA SER A 866 31.86 14.74 -28.02
C SER A 866 31.27 13.38 -27.64
N ILE A 867 31.33 13.00 -26.37
CA ILE A 867 30.72 11.77 -25.84
C ILE A 867 29.18 11.89 -25.83
N ASP A 868 28.63 13.10 -25.90
CA ASP A 868 27.19 13.34 -25.94
C ASP A 868 26.64 13.49 -27.38
N ASP A 869 27.50 13.52 -28.41
CA ASP A 869 27.08 13.73 -29.81
C ASP A 869 26.99 12.42 -30.60
N ASN A 870 25.76 12.06 -30.97
CA ASN A 870 25.48 10.85 -31.71
C ASN A 870 26.14 10.78 -33.09
N ALA A 871 26.50 11.93 -33.68
CA ALA A 871 27.21 11.99 -34.96
C ALA A 871 28.62 11.39 -34.86
N ALA A 872 29.25 11.45 -33.67
CA ALA A 872 30.60 10.97 -33.41
C ALA A 872 30.77 9.46 -33.58
N TYR A 873 29.67 8.70 -33.56
CA TYR A 873 29.68 7.24 -33.54
C TYR A 873 29.48 6.58 -34.91
N THR A 874 29.31 7.37 -35.97
CA THR A 874 29.06 6.83 -37.31
C THR A 874 30.31 6.26 -38.00
N PRO A 875 30.18 5.16 -38.78
CA PRO A 875 31.30 4.61 -39.54
C PRO A 875 31.95 5.62 -40.47
N HIS A 876 33.29 5.61 -40.53
CA HIS A 876 34.10 6.42 -41.43
C HIS A 876 33.91 7.95 -41.30
N ASN A 877 33.44 8.44 -40.15
CA ASN A 877 33.43 9.87 -39.86
C ASN A 877 34.84 10.33 -39.39
N LYS A 878 35.03 11.65 -39.31
CA LYS A 878 36.27 12.25 -38.75
C LYS A 878 36.12 12.68 -37.29
N GLU A 879 35.07 12.20 -36.64
CA GLU A 879 34.62 12.62 -35.32
C GLU A 879 35.09 11.68 -34.22
N SER A 880 35.75 10.58 -34.58
CA SER A 880 36.51 9.73 -33.68
C SER A 880 37.99 9.68 -34.05
N ALA A 881 38.83 9.32 -33.09
CA ALA A 881 40.25 9.12 -33.31
C ALA A 881 40.83 8.02 -32.42
N VAL A 882 41.83 7.33 -32.95
CA VAL A 882 42.59 6.30 -32.24
C VAL A 882 44.01 6.81 -32.03
N VAL A 883 44.44 6.85 -30.78
CA VAL A 883 45.82 7.21 -30.41
C VAL A 883 46.54 6.01 -29.83
N TRP A 884 47.59 5.59 -30.52
CA TRP A 884 48.47 4.51 -30.07
C TRP A 884 49.51 5.07 -29.11
N LEU A 885 49.50 4.57 -27.89
CA LEU A 885 50.40 4.97 -26.82
C LEU A 885 51.70 4.15 -26.92
N THR A 886 52.82 4.86 -26.95
CA THR A 886 54.14 4.24 -26.81
C THR A 886 54.26 3.59 -25.44
N ARG A 887 55.21 2.66 -25.30
CA ARG A 887 55.50 2.04 -24.01
C ARG A 887 55.82 3.06 -22.92
N GLU A 888 56.54 4.13 -23.23
CA GLU A 888 56.84 5.19 -22.28
C GLU A 888 55.58 5.98 -21.85
N GLU A 889 54.71 6.36 -22.80
CA GLU A 889 53.43 7.04 -22.50
C GLU A 889 52.48 6.17 -21.66
N ALA A 890 52.39 4.88 -21.97
CA ALA A 890 51.60 3.91 -21.21
C ALA A 890 52.16 3.66 -19.81
N GLU A 891 53.49 3.57 -19.68
CA GLU A 891 54.18 3.40 -18.41
C GLU A 891 54.09 4.64 -17.51
N ALA A 892 53.97 5.84 -18.09
CA ALA A 892 53.72 7.08 -17.36
C ALA A 892 52.25 7.25 -16.91
N TRP A 893 51.32 6.47 -17.47
CA TRP A 893 49.89 6.57 -17.20
C TRP A 893 49.49 5.74 -15.97
N ALA A 894 49.37 6.38 -14.80
CA ALA A 894 49.07 5.73 -13.52
C ALA A 894 47.78 4.87 -13.51
N PRO A 895 46.65 5.26 -14.14
CA PRO A 895 45.44 4.44 -14.26
C PRO A 895 45.61 3.10 -14.99
N LEU A 896 46.49 3.02 -16.00
CA LEU A 896 46.83 1.73 -16.63
C LEU A 896 47.56 0.79 -15.65
N ARG A 897 48.26 1.36 -14.66
CA ARG A 897 49.07 0.65 -13.67
C ARG A 897 48.34 0.36 -12.35
N ALA A 898 47.20 1.01 -12.10
CA ALA A 898 46.45 0.86 -10.86
C ALA A 898 45.50 -0.34 -10.96
N ALA A 899 46.00 -1.49 -10.53
CA ALA A 899 45.15 -2.60 -10.09
C ALA A 899 44.45 -2.25 -8.76
N ASP A 900 43.55 -1.27 -8.77
CA ASP A 900 42.47 -1.24 -7.77
C ASP A 900 41.29 -2.05 -8.37
N PRO A 901 40.85 -3.16 -7.76
CA PRO A 901 39.95 -4.12 -8.40
C PRO A 901 38.54 -3.60 -8.72
N GLY A 902 38.17 -2.39 -8.30
CA GLY A 902 36.79 -1.89 -8.34
C GLY A 902 36.33 -1.11 -9.58
N ASP A 903 37.24 -0.53 -10.39
CA ASP A 903 36.85 0.42 -11.45
C ASP A 903 37.58 0.19 -12.80
N GLY A 904 37.58 -1.05 -13.31
CA GLY A 904 38.20 -1.40 -14.59
C GLY A 904 37.26 -2.15 -15.54
N ILE A 905 37.56 -2.07 -16.84
CA ILE A 905 36.94 -2.91 -17.89
C ILE A 905 37.70 -4.24 -17.93
N LEU A 906 37.00 -5.35 -17.70
CA LEU A 906 37.51 -6.69 -17.91
C LEU A 906 37.44 -7.02 -19.40
N VAL A 907 38.54 -7.47 -19.98
CA VAL A 907 38.59 -7.86 -21.40
C VAL A 907 38.70 -9.38 -21.50
N GLU A 908 37.72 -10.01 -22.15
CA GLU A 908 37.70 -11.46 -22.36
C GLU A 908 37.70 -11.82 -23.84
N ALA A 909 38.69 -12.60 -24.28
CA ALA A 909 38.71 -13.15 -25.63
C ALA A 909 37.68 -14.28 -25.78
N VAL A 910 36.87 -14.21 -26.83
CA VAL A 910 35.87 -15.22 -27.19
C VAL A 910 36.05 -15.60 -28.66
N ASP A 911 36.25 -16.89 -28.93
CA ASP A 911 36.25 -17.40 -30.30
C ASP A 911 34.84 -17.76 -30.72
N VAL A 912 34.34 -17.12 -31.77
CA VAL A 912 33.03 -17.41 -32.37
C VAL A 912 33.21 -17.96 -33.79
N PRO A 913 32.38 -18.91 -34.25
CA PRO A 913 32.45 -19.37 -35.65
C PRO A 913 32.18 -18.22 -36.61
N SER A 914 33.03 -18.00 -37.61
CA SER A 914 32.90 -16.93 -38.61
C SER A 914 31.59 -17.03 -39.42
N ALA A 915 31.03 -18.24 -39.54
CA ALA A 915 29.72 -18.46 -40.16
C ALA A 915 28.56 -17.86 -39.34
N ALA A 916 28.70 -17.80 -38.01
CA ALA A 916 27.73 -17.20 -37.10
C ALA A 916 27.84 -15.66 -37.02
N LEU A 917 28.54 -15.04 -37.97
CA LEU A 917 28.58 -13.59 -38.18
C LEU A 917 28.06 -13.21 -39.58
N SER A 918 27.74 -14.20 -40.43
CA SER A 918 27.42 -14.00 -41.86
C SER A 918 26.20 -14.76 -42.39
N SER A 919 25.55 -15.62 -41.59
CA SER A 919 24.45 -16.49 -42.04
C SER A 919 23.05 -15.93 -41.74
N SER A 920 22.07 -16.20 -42.59
CA SER A 920 20.65 -15.83 -42.35
C SER A 920 19.75 -17.05 -42.08
N GLU A 921 20.32 -18.23 -41.77
CA GLU A 921 19.61 -19.51 -41.83
C GLU A 921 19.38 -20.25 -40.49
N ASP A 922 18.34 -21.09 -40.52
CA ASP A 922 17.58 -21.77 -39.46
C ASP A 922 18.28 -22.96 -38.76
N ASP A 923 19.58 -22.85 -38.43
CA ASP A 923 20.23 -23.84 -37.55
C ASP A 923 19.98 -23.46 -36.09
N GLY A 924 19.30 -24.31 -35.30
CA GLY A 924 18.88 -23.98 -33.93
C GLY A 924 20.00 -23.52 -32.98
N ALA A 925 21.26 -23.95 -33.17
CA ALA A 925 22.39 -23.47 -32.37
C ALA A 925 22.98 -22.17 -32.92
N LEU A 926 23.01 -22.00 -34.24
CA LEU A 926 23.48 -20.79 -34.91
C LEU A 926 22.47 -19.63 -34.77
N HIS A 927 21.18 -19.96 -34.80
CA HIS A 927 20.03 -19.09 -34.53
C HIS A 927 20.00 -18.70 -33.04
N GLU A 928 20.36 -19.57 -32.09
CA GLU A 928 20.52 -19.20 -30.67
C GLU A 928 21.71 -18.26 -30.46
N LEU A 929 22.86 -18.52 -31.11
CA LEU A 929 24.03 -17.64 -31.07
C LEU A 929 23.71 -16.28 -31.70
N HIS A 930 23.04 -16.28 -32.87
CA HIS A 930 22.52 -15.08 -33.52
C HIS A 930 21.46 -14.39 -32.64
N ARG A 931 20.54 -15.09 -31.99
CA ARG A 931 19.49 -14.48 -31.15
C ARG A 931 20.06 -13.81 -29.90
N LEU A 932 21.08 -14.40 -29.27
CA LEU A 932 21.83 -13.77 -28.18
C LEU A 932 22.56 -12.51 -28.63
N ILE A 933 22.84 -12.43 -29.93
CA ILE A 933 23.50 -11.32 -30.60
C ILE A 933 22.44 -10.34 -31.20
N TYR A 934 21.19 -10.75 -31.51
CA TYR A 934 20.25 -10.04 -32.41
C TYR A 934 18.73 -9.99 -32.04
N ALA A 935 18.25 -10.40 -30.86
CA ALA A 935 16.81 -10.18 -30.52
C ALA A 935 16.59 -8.73 -30.04
N LEU A 936 15.98 -7.81 -30.80
CA LEU A 936 14.53 -7.69 -31.07
C LEU A 936 14.19 -7.30 -32.54
N PRO A 937 12.93 -7.45 -33.02
CA PRO A 937 12.60 -7.51 -34.46
C PRO A 937 12.20 -6.17 -35.14
N GLY A 938 12.59 -5.98 -36.42
CA GLY A 938 11.86 -5.17 -37.42
C GLY A 938 12.68 -4.46 -38.52
N ARG A 939 12.34 -4.65 -39.81
CA ARG A 939 13.03 -4.07 -40.98
C ARG A 939 13.06 -2.52 -41.04
N ALA A 940 14.16 -2.00 -41.56
CA ALA A 940 14.41 -0.60 -41.90
C ALA A 940 13.52 -0.02 -43.02
N LEU A 941 13.16 1.27 -42.90
CA LEU A 941 13.34 2.33 -43.90
C LEU A 941 12.79 3.69 -43.38
N GLY A 942 13.69 4.55 -42.87
CA GLY A 942 13.42 5.96 -42.52
C GLY A 942 14.23 6.44 -41.30
N ALA A 943 15.20 7.34 -41.50
CA ALA A 943 16.10 7.92 -40.48
C ALA A 943 15.39 8.95 -39.55
N PRO A 944 15.97 9.46 -38.42
CA PRO A 944 17.22 9.14 -37.69
C PRO A 944 17.09 8.94 -36.13
N ILE A 945 18.15 8.37 -35.53
CA ILE A 945 18.79 8.56 -34.20
C ILE A 945 18.03 9.35 -33.10
N TRP A 946 17.79 8.74 -31.92
CA TRP A 946 17.79 9.35 -30.57
C TRP A 946 18.24 8.34 -29.50
N LEU A 947 19.04 8.80 -28.54
CA LEU A 947 19.54 8.07 -27.37
C LEU A 947 18.91 8.67 -26.11
N GLN A 948 18.23 7.84 -25.31
CA GLN A 948 17.94 8.11 -23.91
C GLN A 948 17.89 6.76 -23.19
N GLY A 949 18.75 6.57 -22.18
CA GLY A 949 18.88 5.31 -21.44
C GLY A 949 17.70 5.08 -20.51
N ASP A 950 17.28 3.81 -20.38
CA ASP A 950 16.50 3.30 -19.25
C ASP A 950 17.45 2.78 -18.16
N GLU A 951 17.08 3.03 -16.90
CA GLU A 951 17.89 2.92 -15.67
C GLU A 951 18.32 1.50 -15.25
N ASP A 952 17.98 0.45 -16.01
CA ASP A 952 18.12 -0.95 -15.55
C ASP A 952 19.03 -1.85 -16.43
N SER A 953 19.78 -1.33 -17.41
CA SER A 953 20.67 -2.16 -18.26
C SER A 953 22.16 -1.85 -18.03
N GLY A 954 22.82 -2.65 -17.17
CA GLY A 954 24.27 -2.66 -16.97
C GLY A 954 25.03 -3.23 -18.18
N GLY A 955 25.09 -2.48 -19.28
CA GLY A 955 25.55 -2.98 -20.60
C GLY A 955 26.96 -3.58 -20.65
N GLU A 956 27.10 -4.72 -21.33
CA GLU A 956 28.37 -5.32 -21.79
C GLU A 956 28.62 -4.90 -23.25
N PHE A 957 29.88 -4.69 -23.65
CA PHE A 957 30.24 -4.33 -25.04
C PHE A 957 31.00 -5.46 -25.73
N LEU A 958 30.79 -5.64 -27.03
CA LEU A 958 31.61 -6.54 -27.85
C LEU A 958 32.53 -5.74 -28.77
N PHE A 959 33.77 -6.18 -28.87
CA PHE A 959 34.87 -5.51 -29.57
C PHE A 959 35.41 -6.42 -30.67
N GLN A 960 35.53 -5.91 -31.90
CA GLN A 960 35.89 -6.70 -33.08
C GLN A 960 36.91 -6.00 -33.99
N PHE A 961 37.84 -6.78 -34.56
CA PHE A 961 39.05 -6.30 -35.25
C PHE A 961 39.16 -6.65 -36.75
N ASP A 962 38.09 -7.07 -37.42
CA ASP A 962 38.14 -7.48 -38.83
C ASP A 962 37.26 -6.60 -39.73
N GLU A 963 37.84 -6.08 -40.83
CA GLU A 963 37.18 -5.27 -41.87
C GLU A 963 36.10 -6.04 -42.64
N ALA A 964 36.11 -7.37 -42.61
CA ALA A 964 35.20 -8.21 -43.41
C ALA A 964 33.72 -8.16 -42.99
N LEU A 965 33.36 -7.38 -41.96
CA LEU A 965 32.04 -7.41 -41.31
C LEU A 965 31.34 -6.05 -41.17
N ALA A 966 31.65 -5.09 -42.04
CA ALA A 966 30.82 -3.91 -42.17
C ALA A 966 29.33 -4.34 -42.36
N TYR A 967 28.43 -3.83 -41.51
CA TYR A 967 26.95 -3.90 -41.62
C TYR A 967 26.17 -5.00 -40.87
N THR A 968 26.50 -5.35 -39.61
CA THR A 968 25.65 -6.25 -38.79
C THR A 968 25.03 -5.54 -37.57
N ASN A 969 23.69 -5.56 -37.44
CA ASN A 969 22.88 -4.69 -36.54
C ASN A 969 22.45 -5.40 -35.24
N LEU A 970 22.90 -4.99 -34.05
CA LEU A 970 22.93 -5.81 -32.81
C LEU A 970 21.96 -5.44 -31.66
N GLY A 971 20.95 -4.58 -31.89
CA GLY A 971 19.99 -4.16 -30.84
C GLY A 971 20.62 -3.41 -29.64
N ASP A 972 19.96 -3.45 -28.47
CA ASP A 972 20.31 -2.73 -27.21
C ASP A 972 21.66 -3.15 -26.56
N SER A 973 22.55 -3.80 -27.31
CA SER A 973 23.95 -4.10 -26.98
C SER A 973 24.89 -3.44 -27.99
N GLY A 974 25.90 -2.72 -27.50
CA GLY A 974 26.80 -1.93 -28.36
C GLY A 974 27.98 -2.73 -28.90
N VAL A 975 28.28 -2.59 -30.20
CA VAL A 975 29.51 -3.14 -30.80
C VAL A 975 30.40 -2.07 -31.38
N MET A 976 31.63 -2.02 -30.86
CA MET A 976 32.62 -1.03 -31.23
C MET A 976 33.65 -1.66 -32.18
N TYR A 977 33.82 -1.00 -33.32
CA TYR A 977 34.79 -1.33 -34.36
C TYR A 977 35.97 -0.39 -34.23
N VAL A 978 37.19 -0.93 -34.18
CA VAL A 978 38.41 -0.12 -34.04
C VAL A 978 39.37 -0.43 -35.17
N PHE A 979 39.78 0.64 -35.84
CA PHE A 979 40.72 0.66 -36.96
C PHE A 979 42.00 1.40 -36.55
N ASP A 980 42.95 1.44 -37.48
CA ASP A 980 44.29 1.96 -37.24
C ASP A 980 44.34 3.47 -36.89
N ASP A 981 43.35 4.24 -37.35
CA ASP A 981 43.27 5.70 -37.16
C ASP A 981 41.89 6.20 -36.70
N THR A 982 40.86 5.36 -36.75
CA THR A 982 39.48 5.69 -36.40
C THR A 982 38.83 4.54 -35.65
N ALA A 983 37.83 4.86 -34.83
CA ALA A 983 36.96 3.87 -34.20
C ALA A 983 35.53 4.34 -34.40
N PHE A 984 34.60 3.43 -34.60
CA PHE A 984 33.20 3.83 -34.61
C PHE A 984 32.38 2.80 -33.87
N TRP A 985 31.24 3.25 -33.40
CA TRP A 985 30.40 2.44 -32.55
C TRP A 985 29.05 2.25 -33.23
N GLN A 986 28.70 0.99 -33.42
CA GLN A 986 27.36 0.62 -33.82
C GLN A 986 26.58 0.23 -32.55
N CYS A 987 25.81 1.19 -32.03
CA CYS A 987 24.68 0.91 -31.17
C CYS A 987 23.44 0.79 -32.06
N HIS A 988 22.52 -0.13 -31.77
CA HIS A 988 21.33 -0.30 -32.59
C HIS A 988 20.02 -0.11 -31.85
#